data_AF-A0A2T7NFQ6-F1
#
_entry.id   AF-A0A2T7NFQ6-F1
#
_cell.length_a   1.000
_cell.length_b   1.000
_cell.length_c   1.000
_cell.angle_alpha   90.00
_cell.angle_beta   90.00
_cell.angle_gamma   90.00
#
_symmetry.space_group_name_H-M   'P 1'
#
loop_
_entity.id
_entity.type
_entity.pdbx_description
1 polymer ?
#
loop_
_entity_poly.entity_id
_entity_poly.type
_entity_poly.pdbx_seq_one_letter_code
_entity_poly.pdbx_strand_id
1 'polypeptide(L)'
;MSNLFQLIDKSLTRLAKKASSDDINQVRYASSKLLQMLSTQEKPHREFIFKQTGLLETLVSVLQQVTDDQVLLNTLSIFSELLGKTPGSKRALVMVNHSVTTVLFGLLKQSASQEILLSDEILLQIHSILAKIGPKAVNASYLGKHNAIGVMFRVISLCGRKNLTSLKLAVENLYNMTKSKSNSARLIGLSGVPLLLTQHTEWHQADSKNRNLTTRKGILNILKNITNLRSGRQAFLEADGVRILYNTSQEASECREVESLVMLASLIMRKCCPRNRLPLDNMLSTVTFSLPPSDQHVPDCYLLPEFQRQFILDTFKGPRKQRCSSMFFEIFFFWVWQQSEDEQVDVLEAPEIRSFDELRMYDKFFPELFEFEKNLSNLEQDASSMHLSQSDRSLFSLGEDKSQQSRSFDGYSCTDSESSLGIEGNQRRSLMAMDHGVVSAINIKTGSSIFSLEFPSPGTVSNPASSLRSKPSSKLSVSKSTGLKKTKSVSKKAPQIKDRKIRKTSSLKDLEDLTTGALCISSLSIHHDVHDETEQGVISSRDDPEEDMAEFVHDPQIYATLAGDTQSVYRFTKLAYPDLNGSKGTVIPEPLYFRKFGVQRIKVFEDIERMIHPECVIDRVVYDMDDIVTRAGSAYSSAKSHLTNRDELRVGGLEGTPSVLRFNAQFESGNLRKAIQIRAYEYDLILNPDINTNHHHQWFYFEVSNMDAHCSYRFNIVNCEKMNSQFNFGMQPVMFSVIEAIQGRPRWVRTGTDICYYRNHFLRAPQTTGGVKGKAYYTATFTVCFEHQYDVCYLAYHYPYTYTALKTHLCQWEGQVDHSQVFFRHHTLCETLGGNAVPLLTITSQPHSRLKEDLEEFWSRPYIFLTGRVHPGESNSSWVMKGTIDFLMSSKAAAQQLREMYIFKIIPMLNPDGVINGNHRCSLVAEDLNRRWNKPCPQLHPTIYHAKGLLQYLSSISKVPLVFCDYHGHSRRKNIFMYGCSPQSSWLPNDTQNPACSGIRTEDSGFKTLPRLLHMSSALFCLQNCSFLVERAKESTARVVVWRQINVVRSYTMESSYCGCDQGRYKDQHINTHMLEEMGHKFCECLIPLAKTCSGFNQQLPDIGPSCDLSLDKYVCFFLLSVLEGLDDTPSESYLKSHISRVNDEADLMSESDDMEQLVDDEDNYDEDEYAL
;
A
#
# COMPACT_ATOMS: atom_id res chain seq x y z
N MET A 1 -46.60 32.32 33.76
CA MET A 1 -45.64 31.39 34.38
C MET A 1 -45.47 31.61 35.88
N SER A 2 -44.80 32.66 36.38
CA SER A 2 -44.49 32.84 37.83
C SER A 2 -45.63 32.46 38.80
N ASN A 3 -46.84 33.02 38.61
CA ASN A 3 -48.00 32.73 39.47
C ASN A 3 -48.42 31.25 39.49
N LEU A 4 -48.17 30.49 38.40
CA LEU A 4 -48.44 29.05 38.33
C LEU A 4 -47.40 28.25 39.12
N PHE A 5 -46.12 28.66 39.08
CA PHE A 5 -45.08 28.08 39.92
C PHE A 5 -45.35 28.33 41.41
N GLN A 6 -45.73 29.55 41.78
CA GLN A 6 -46.15 29.88 43.16
C GLN A 6 -47.39 29.10 43.62
N LEU A 7 -48.31 28.76 42.69
CA LEU A 7 -49.47 27.92 42.99
C LEU A 7 -49.06 26.46 43.24
N ILE A 8 -48.14 25.92 42.44
CA ILE A 8 -47.58 24.58 42.64
C ILE A 8 -46.84 24.51 43.97
N ASP A 9 -45.91 25.43 44.24
CA ASP A 9 -45.08 25.47 45.45
C ASP A 9 -45.92 25.53 46.75
N LYS A 10 -46.94 26.39 46.77
CA LYS A 10 -47.91 26.45 47.88
C LYS A 10 -48.72 25.16 48.04
N SER A 11 -49.07 24.50 46.95
CA SER A 11 -49.84 23.24 46.98
C SER A 11 -48.97 22.08 47.46
N LEU A 12 -47.73 21.96 46.99
CA LEU A 12 -46.74 20.99 47.48
C LEU A 12 -46.49 21.16 48.99
N THR A 13 -46.32 22.41 49.44
CA THR A 13 -46.14 22.75 50.87
C THR A 13 -47.34 22.35 51.75
N ARG A 14 -48.54 22.21 51.17
CA ARG A 14 -49.73 21.65 51.86
C ARG A 14 -49.75 20.12 51.78
N LEU A 15 -49.51 19.54 50.60
CA LEU A 15 -49.46 18.08 50.39
C LEU A 15 -48.44 17.39 51.31
N ALA A 16 -47.26 17.98 51.48
CA ALA A 16 -46.20 17.51 52.39
C ALA A 16 -46.60 17.52 53.88
N LYS A 17 -47.71 18.18 54.25
CA LYS A 17 -48.26 18.21 55.62
C LYS A 17 -49.53 17.37 55.76
N LYS A 18 -50.37 17.33 54.72
CA LYS A 18 -51.57 16.49 54.63
C LYS A 18 -51.99 16.34 53.17
N ALA A 19 -52.15 15.11 52.68
CA ALA A 19 -52.67 14.85 51.35
C ALA A 19 -54.11 15.38 51.19
N SER A 20 -54.38 16.06 50.08
CA SER A 20 -55.65 16.72 49.76
C SER A 20 -55.92 16.64 48.26
N SER A 21 -57.14 16.23 47.88
CA SER A 21 -57.54 16.13 46.47
C SER A 21 -57.48 17.49 45.76
N ASP A 22 -57.89 18.56 46.44
CA ASP A 22 -57.92 19.91 45.87
C ASP A 22 -56.52 20.49 45.62
N ASP A 23 -55.52 20.07 46.39
CA ASP A 23 -54.13 20.43 46.15
C ASP A 23 -53.55 19.70 44.94
N ILE A 24 -53.86 18.40 44.77
CA ILE A 24 -53.50 17.64 43.56
C ILE A 24 -54.20 18.26 42.33
N ASN A 25 -55.47 18.63 42.45
CA ASN A 25 -56.23 19.32 41.39
C ASN A 25 -55.61 20.68 41.02
N GLN A 26 -55.14 21.46 42.00
CA GLN A 26 -54.41 22.72 41.77
C GLN A 26 -53.08 22.49 41.05
N VAL A 27 -52.28 21.48 41.44
CA VAL A 27 -51.03 21.12 40.74
C VAL A 27 -51.32 20.59 39.32
N ARG A 28 -52.39 19.81 39.12
CA ARG A 28 -52.79 19.31 37.78
C ARG A 28 -53.20 20.44 36.85
N TYR A 29 -54.02 21.39 37.32
CA TYR A 29 -54.37 22.60 36.57
C TYR A 29 -53.14 23.45 36.22
N ALA A 30 -52.27 23.72 37.21
CA ALA A 30 -51.08 24.55 37.00
C ALA A 30 -50.07 23.92 36.04
N SER A 31 -49.83 22.61 36.16
CA SER A 31 -48.93 21.85 35.27
C SER A 31 -49.47 21.77 33.85
N SER A 32 -50.76 21.47 33.64
CA SER A 32 -51.38 21.52 32.30
C SER A 32 -51.25 22.89 31.66
N LYS A 33 -51.45 23.98 32.42
CA LYS A 33 -51.35 25.34 31.90
C LYS A 33 -49.91 25.76 31.60
N LEU A 34 -48.93 25.32 32.40
CA LEU A 34 -47.50 25.53 32.11
C LEU A 34 -47.07 24.79 30.84
N LEU A 35 -47.51 23.54 30.65
CA LEU A 35 -47.23 22.77 29.43
C LEU A 35 -47.81 23.47 28.19
N GLN A 36 -49.07 23.91 28.24
CA GLN A 36 -49.71 24.65 27.14
C GLN A 36 -48.97 25.95 26.79
N MET A 37 -48.43 26.67 27.78
CA MET A 37 -47.63 27.88 27.54
C MET A 37 -46.28 27.57 26.86
N LEU A 38 -45.65 26.43 27.18
CA LEU A 38 -44.36 26.06 26.61
C LEU A 38 -44.50 25.50 25.19
N SER A 39 -45.50 24.66 24.93
CA SER A 39 -45.75 24.07 23.61
C SER A 39 -46.25 25.07 22.56
N THR A 40 -46.53 26.32 22.95
CA THR A 40 -47.02 27.39 22.05
C THR A 40 -46.04 28.55 21.86
N GLN A 41 -44.97 28.68 22.65
CA GLN A 41 -43.97 29.75 22.50
C GLN A 41 -42.52 29.25 22.72
N GLU A 42 -41.86 28.85 21.63
CA GLU A 42 -40.65 28.02 21.64
C GLU A 42 -39.38 28.61 22.31
N LYS A 43 -39.17 29.94 22.33
CA LYS A 43 -37.86 30.52 22.71
C LYS A 43 -37.86 31.29 24.05
N PRO A 44 -38.66 32.36 24.24
CA PRO A 44 -38.56 33.18 25.44
C PRO A 44 -39.03 32.44 26.71
N HIS A 45 -40.07 31.61 26.61
CA HIS A 45 -40.60 30.88 27.76
C HIS A 45 -39.68 29.73 28.20
N ARG A 46 -39.06 29.01 27.25
CA ARG A 46 -38.05 28.00 27.58
C ARG A 46 -36.84 28.64 28.29
N GLU A 47 -36.34 29.78 27.82
CA GLU A 47 -35.23 30.48 28.48
C GLU A 47 -35.57 31.07 29.86
N PHE A 48 -36.79 31.58 30.05
CA PHE A 48 -37.25 32.10 31.35
C PHE A 48 -37.09 31.07 32.47
N ILE A 49 -37.47 29.82 32.22
CA ILE A 49 -37.38 28.72 33.21
C ILE A 49 -35.92 28.31 33.51
N PHE A 50 -35.00 28.45 32.56
CA PHE A 50 -33.56 28.22 32.81
C PHE A 50 -32.84 29.41 33.47
N LYS A 51 -33.41 30.62 33.41
CA LYS A 51 -32.81 31.85 33.95
C LYS A 51 -33.27 32.20 35.35
N GLN A 52 -34.46 31.75 35.78
CA GLN A 52 -35.00 32.05 37.11
C GLN A 52 -34.75 30.89 38.09
N THR A 53 -34.08 31.20 39.20
CA THR A 53 -33.79 30.26 40.29
C THR A 53 -35.06 29.71 40.95
N GLY A 54 -35.01 28.46 41.39
CA GLY A 54 -36.11 27.79 42.09
C GLY A 54 -37.14 27.11 41.19
N LEU A 55 -37.28 27.52 39.92
CA LEU A 55 -38.36 27.01 39.06
C LEU A 55 -38.15 25.54 38.63
N LEU A 56 -36.90 25.12 38.41
CA LEU A 56 -36.58 23.72 38.12
C LEU A 56 -36.75 22.87 39.39
N GLU A 57 -36.34 23.40 40.55
CA GLU A 57 -36.49 22.79 41.87
C GLU A 57 -37.97 22.54 42.22
N THR A 58 -38.88 23.47 41.86
CA THR A 58 -40.33 23.25 42.00
C THR A 58 -40.80 22.06 41.15
N LEU A 59 -40.37 21.94 39.88
CA LEU A 59 -40.76 20.81 39.02
C LEU A 59 -40.18 19.47 39.50
N VAL A 60 -38.94 19.49 40.01
CA VAL A 60 -38.31 18.32 40.64
C VAL A 60 -39.08 17.91 41.90
N SER A 61 -39.54 18.88 42.69
CA SER A 61 -40.36 18.65 43.89
C SER A 61 -41.73 18.04 43.54
N VAL A 62 -42.34 18.41 42.41
CA VAL A 62 -43.55 17.74 41.90
C VAL A 62 -43.28 16.25 41.64
N LEU A 63 -42.20 15.92 40.90
CA LEU A 63 -41.83 14.53 40.61
C LEU A 63 -41.46 13.69 41.85
N GLN A 64 -41.16 14.33 42.98
CA GLN A 64 -40.84 13.66 44.25
C GLN A 64 -42.05 13.47 45.17
N GLN A 65 -43.05 14.34 45.10
CA GLN A 65 -44.13 14.43 46.09
C GLN A 65 -45.52 14.07 45.54
N VAL A 66 -45.70 13.97 44.23
CA VAL A 66 -47.01 13.75 43.59
C VAL A 66 -46.99 12.48 42.74
N THR A 67 -47.87 11.53 43.05
CA THR A 67 -48.05 10.26 42.32
C THR A 67 -49.30 10.25 41.43
N ASP A 68 -49.77 11.43 41.01
CA ASP A 68 -50.90 11.57 40.09
C ASP A 68 -50.39 11.48 38.64
N ASP A 69 -50.88 10.49 37.89
CA ASP A 69 -50.38 10.18 36.55
C ASP A 69 -50.41 11.38 35.60
N GLN A 70 -51.48 12.19 35.62
CA GLN A 70 -51.59 13.36 34.76
C GLN A 70 -50.62 14.47 35.16
N VAL A 71 -50.43 14.71 36.47
CA VAL A 71 -49.39 15.64 36.96
C VAL A 71 -47.99 15.16 36.53
N LEU A 72 -47.70 13.87 36.66
CA LEU A 72 -46.41 13.30 36.26
C LEU A 72 -46.19 13.45 34.74
N LEU A 73 -47.17 13.05 33.90
CA LEU A 73 -47.11 13.21 32.45
C LEU A 73 -46.94 14.68 32.03
N ASN A 74 -47.67 15.60 32.65
CA ASN A 74 -47.53 17.04 32.40
C ASN A 74 -46.10 17.52 32.71
N THR A 75 -45.58 17.19 33.90
CA THR A 75 -44.25 17.64 34.36
C THR A 75 -43.12 17.02 33.55
N LEU A 76 -43.23 15.74 33.17
CA LEU A 76 -42.27 15.09 32.26
C LEU A 76 -42.30 15.71 30.86
N SER A 77 -43.49 16.00 30.33
CA SER A 77 -43.64 16.70 29.04
C SER A 77 -42.99 18.09 29.08
N ILE A 78 -43.14 18.85 30.17
CA ILE A 78 -42.44 20.12 30.40
C ILE A 78 -40.91 19.94 30.36
N PHE A 79 -40.37 18.90 31.01
CA PHE A 79 -38.92 18.61 30.95
C PHE A 79 -38.44 18.23 29.55
N SER A 80 -39.20 17.42 28.81
CA SER A 80 -38.89 17.02 27.42
C SER A 80 -38.90 18.23 26.46
N GLU A 81 -39.83 19.15 26.68
CA GLU A 81 -40.02 20.39 25.92
C GLU A 81 -38.93 21.44 26.20
N LEU A 82 -38.48 21.55 27.46
CA LEU A 82 -37.38 22.43 27.86
C LEU A 82 -36.04 21.99 27.25
N LEU A 83 -35.77 20.68 27.19
CA LEU A 83 -34.62 20.11 26.48
C LEU A 83 -34.67 20.40 24.97
N GLY A 84 -35.88 20.40 24.40
CA GLY A 84 -36.15 20.66 22.98
C GLY A 84 -35.96 19.43 22.09
N LYS A 85 -35.75 19.68 20.79
CA LYS A 85 -35.55 18.65 19.75
C LYS A 85 -34.08 18.18 19.65
N THR A 86 -33.10 19.02 20.00
CA THR A 86 -31.66 18.73 19.83
C THR A 86 -31.08 17.95 21.02
N PRO A 87 -30.58 16.71 20.84
CA PRO A 87 -29.96 15.95 21.93
C PRO A 87 -28.69 16.61 22.48
N GLY A 88 -28.43 16.45 23.78
CA GLY A 88 -27.18 16.93 24.40
C GLY A 88 -26.94 18.45 24.33
N SER A 89 -27.99 19.27 24.26
CA SER A 89 -27.88 20.73 24.31
C SER A 89 -27.28 21.23 25.64
N LYS A 90 -26.80 22.49 25.73
CA LYS A 90 -26.29 23.07 26.99
C LYS A 90 -27.32 22.96 28.14
N ARG A 91 -28.61 23.00 27.80
CA ARG A 91 -29.75 22.82 28.72
C ARG A 91 -29.78 21.45 29.40
N ALA A 92 -29.29 20.39 28.74
CA ALA A 92 -29.20 19.06 29.33
C ALA A 92 -28.24 19.03 30.53
N LEU A 93 -27.13 19.80 30.49
CA LEU A 93 -26.22 19.91 31.63
C LEU A 93 -26.87 20.67 32.80
N VAL A 94 -27.72 21.67 32.52
CA VAL A 94 -28.49 22.36 33.57
C VAL A 94 -29.48 21.41 34.22
N MET A 95 -30.27 20.65 33.45
CA MET A 95 -31.19 19.64 33.99
C MET A 95 -30.47 18.57 34.84
N VAL A 96 -29.25 18.19 34.45
CA VAL A 96 -28.39 17.29 35.22
C VAL A 96 -27.92 17.91 36.55
N ASN A 97 -27.56 19.20 36.56
CA ASN A 97 -27.13 19.91 37.77
C ASN A 97 -28.27 20.13 38.77
N HIS A 98 -29.49 20.46 38.32
CA HIS A 98 -30.66 20.63 39.19
C HIS A 98 -31.30 19.29 39.64
N SER A 99 -30.53 18.19 39.64
CA SER A 99 -30.93 16.86 40.12
C SER A 99 -32.15 16.20 39.45
N VAL A 100 -32.67 16.77 38.34
CA VAL A 100 -33.82 16.22 37.60
C VAL A 100 -33.58 14.76 37.26
N THR A 101 -32.41 14.45 36.70
CA THR A 101 -32.05 13.08 36.32
C THR A 101 -31.99 12.13 37.51
N THR A 102 -31.54 12.59 38.68
CA THR A 102 -31.49 11.78 39.90
C THR A 102 -32.88 11.34 40.34
N VAL A 103 -33.89 12.22 40.23
CA VAL A 103 -35.29 11.88 40.52
C VAL A 103 -35.88 10.95 39.45
N LEU A 104 -35.58 11.16 38.17
CA LEU A 104 -35.98 10.25 37.09
C LEU A 104 -35.44 8.82 37.30
N PHE A 105 -34.18 8.67 37.70
CA PHE A 105 -33.62 7.36 38.07
C PHE A 105 -34.21 6.82 39.38
N GLY A 106 -34.63 7.68 40.31
CA GLY A 106 -35.38 7.29 41.50
C GLY A 106 -36.71 6.62 41.15
N LEU A 107 -37.53 7.29 40.34
CA LEU A 107 -38.83 6.78 39.86
C LEU A 107 -38.68 5.45 39.10
N LEU A 108 -37.70 5.35 38.18
CA LEU A 108 -37.41 4.10 37.48
C LEU A 108 -36.99 2.97 38.45
N LYS A 109 -36.16 3.26 39.45
CA LYS A 109 -35.73 2.27 40.46
C LYS A 109 -36.90 1.77 41.29
N GLN A 110 -37.76 2.69 41.75
CA GLN A 110 -38.95 2.37 42.55
C GLN A 110 -39.94 1.51 41.74
N SER A 111 -40.24 1.92 40.50
CA SER A 111 -41.13 1.18 39.61
C SER A 111 -40.59 -0.20 39.23
N ALA A 112 -39.31 -0.31 38.87
CA ALA A 112 -38.67 -1.60 38.61
C ALA A 112 -38.56 -2.51 39.86
N SER A 113 -38.67 -1.94 41.06
CA SER A 113 -38.70 -2.69 42.33
C SER A 113 -40.11 -2.97 42.84
N GLN A 114 -41.15 -2.61 42.06
CA GLN A 114 -42.57 -2.70 42.41
C GLN A 114 -42.97 -1.89 43.66
N GLU A 115 -42.15 -0.90 44.04
CA GLU A 115 -42.44 0.04 45.12
C GLU A 115 -43.51 1.07 44.72
N ILE A 116 -43.62 1.38 43.41
CA ILE A 116 -44.62 2.30 42.82
C ILE A 116 -45.10 1.71 41.49
N LEU A 117 -46.41 1.69 41.25
CA LEU A 117 -46.99 1.41 39.94
C LEU A 117 -47.03 2.72 39.14
N LEU A 118 -46.30 2.78 38.03
CA LEU A 118 -46.34 3.86 37.04
C LEU A 118 -46.93 3.32 35.74
N SER A 119 -47.70 4.13 35.03
CA SER A 119 -48.19 3.78 33.69
C SER A 119 -47.06 3.73 32.66
N ASP A 120 -47.25 2.93 31.60
CA ASP A 120 -46.26 2.82 30.51
C ASP A 120 -45.95 4.16 29.84
N GLU A 121 -46.92 5.08 29.75
CA GLU A 121 -46.72 6.41 29.18
C GLU A 121 -45.75 7.27 30.02
N ILE A 122 -45.81 7.16 31.35
CA ILE A 122 -44.86 7.81 32.27
C ILE A 122 -43.46 7.22 32.09
N LEU A 123 -43.35 5.88 32.03
CA LEU A 123 -42.07 5.19 31.83
C LEU A 123 -41.45 5.56 30.46
N LEU A 124 -42.25 5.62 29.40
CA LEU A 124 -41.85 6.08 28.06
C LEU A 124 -41.28 7.50 28.10
N GLN A 125 -41.99 8.44 28.75
CA GLN A 125 -41.54 9.84 28.84
C GLN A 125 -40.25 9.97 29.66
N ILE A 126 -40.14 9.28 30.81
CA ILE A 126 -38.90 9.27 31.62
C ILE A 126 -37.71 8.78 30.78
N HIS A 127 -37.85 7.65 30.11
CA HIS A 127 -36.79 7.09 29.26
C HIS A 127 -36.42 7.99 28.07
N SER A 128 -37.41 8.65 27.45
CA SER A 128 -37.22 9.61 26.35
C SER A 128 -36.42 10.85 26.77
N ILE A 129 -36.73 11.41 27.95
CA ILE A 129 -36.00 12.54 28.55
C ILE A 129 -34.54 12.16 28.81
N LEU A 130 -34.30 10.96 29.37
CA LEU A 130 -32.95 10.47 29.63
C LEU A 130 -32.16 10.21 28.32
N ALA A 131 -32.82 9.70 27.28
CA ALA A 131 -32.23 9.49 25.94
C ALA A 131 -31.82 10.81 25.26
N LYS A 132 -32.51 11.93 25.52
CA LYS A 132 -32.09 13.28 25.07
C LYS A 132 -30.86 13.81 25.83
N ILE A 133 -30.65 13.39 27.08
CA ILE A 133 -29.57 13.89 27.96
C ILE A 133 -28.28 13.08 27.81
N GLY A 134 -28.38 11.76 27.75
CA GLY A 134 -27.27 10.80 27.78
C GLY A 134 -26.23 10.83 26.63
N PRO A 135 -26.51 11.25 25.38
CA PRO A 135 -25.59 11.05 24.25
C PRO A 135 -24.22 11.72 24.35
N LYS A 136 -24.09 12.81 25.13
CA LYS A 136 -22.78 13.46 25.36
C LYS A 136 -22.02 12.81 26.52
N ALA A 137 -20.77 12.43 26.26
CA ALA A 137 -19.91 11.73 27.22
C ALA A 137 -19.77 12.44 28.59
N VAL A 138 -19.77 13.78 28.61
CA VAL A 138 -19.74 14.58 29.86
C VAL A 138 -21.00 14.33 30.69
N ASN A 139 -22.19 14.50 30.08
CA ASN A 139 -23.48 14.23 30.72
C ASN A 139 -23.53 12.79 31.22
N ALA A 140 -23.23 11.82 30.34
CA ALA A 140 -23.19 10.39 30.69
C ALA A 140 -22.28 10.11 31.90
N SER A 141 -21.06 10.65 31.91
CA SER A 141 -20.09 10.46 33.01
C SER A 141 -20.63 11.00 34.35
N TYR A 142 -21.41 12.09 34.33
CA TYR A 142 -22.10 12.61 35.50
C TYR A 142 -23.26 11.72 35.93
N LEU A 143 -24.14 11.27 35.01
CA LEU A 143 -25.24 10.35 35.34
C LEU A 143 -24.72 9.09 36.07
N GLY A 144 -23.61 8.53 35.59
CA GLY A 144 -22.98 7.39 36.23
C GLY A 144 -22.38 7.64 37.62
N LYS A 145 -22.12 8.90 38.02
CA LYS A 145 -21.79 9.22 39.43
C LYS A 145 -23.01 9.03 40.35
N HIS A 146 -24.21 9.35 39.86
CA HIS A 146 -25.48 9.23 40.60
C HIS A 146 -26.15 7.85 40.41
N ASN A 147 -25.36 6.78 40.35
CA ASN A 147 -25.80 5.38 40.23
C ASN A 147 -26.75 5.05 39.05
N ALA A 148 -26.88 5.91 38.05
CA ALA A 148 -27.77 5.71 36.91
C ALA A 148 -27.51 4.41 36.13
N ILE A 149 -26.24 3.99 36.07
CA ILE A 149 -25.83 2.71 35.44
C ILE A 149 -26.41 1.52 36.21
N GLY A 150 -26.36 1.53 37.55
CA GLY A 150 -26.93 0.46 38.37
C GLY A 150 -28.46 0.40 38.27
N VAL A 151 -29.13 1.55 38.15
CA VAL A 151 -30.58 1.61 37.91
C VAL A 151 -30.93 1.03 36.53
N MET A 152 -30.34 1.53 35.45
CA MET A 152 -30.62 1.04 34.08
C MET A 152 -30.28 -0.44 33.91
N PHE A 153 -29.19 -0.91 34.51
CA PHE A 153 -28.84 -2.32 34.53
C PHE A 153 -29.91 -3.19 35.22
N ARG A 154 -30.40 -2.75 36.40
CA ARG A 154 -31.49 -3.44 37.13
C ARG A 154 -32.84 -3.37 36.40
N VAL A 155 -33.14 -2.28 35.70
CA VAL A 155 -34.32 -2.17 34.83
C VAL A 155 -34.25 -3.22 33.72
N ILE A 156 -33.12 -3.30 33.00
CA ILE A 156 -32.90 -4.30 31.93
C ILE A 156 -33.05 -5.73 32.46
N SER A 157 -32.51 -6.05 33.64
CA SER A 157 -32.63 -7.39 34.24
C SER A 157 -34.05 -7.78 34.68
N LEU A 158 -34.99 -6.82 34.75
CA LEU A 158 -36.34 -7.03 35.31
C LEU A 158 -37.48 -6.84 34.30
N CYS A 159 -37.33 -5.97 33.29
CA CYS A 159 -38.37 -5.75 32.28
C CYS A 159 -38.60 -6.98 31.38
N GLY A 160 -37.54 -7.74 31.09
CA GLY A 160 -37.56 -8.99 30.33
C GLY A 160 -38.37 -8.91 29.03
N ARG A 161 -39.10 -9.99 28.70
CA ARG A 161 -39.96 -10.04 27.51
C ARG A 161 -41.37 -9.47 27.73
N LYS A 162 -41.72 -9.04 28.96
CA LYS A 162 -43.08 -8.58 29.31
C LYS A 162 -43.30 -7.09 29.06
N ASN A 163 -42.31 -6.25 29.34
CA ASN A 163 -42.35 -4.82 28.96
C ASN A 163 -41.25 -4.52 27.92
N LEU A 164 -41.53 -4.91 26.67
CA LEU A 164 -40.63 -4.79 25.54
C LEU A 164 -40.24 -3.33 25.23
N THR A 165 -41.16 -2.39 25.45
CA THR A 165 -40.95 -0.97 25.09
C THR A 165 -40.05 -0.28 26.12
N SER A 166 -40.27 -0.52 27.42
CA SER A 166 -39.34 -0.08 28.47
C SER A 166 -37.97 -0.73 28.30
N LEU A 167 -37.89 -2.03 27.96
CA LEU A 167 -36.61 -2.69 27.69
C LEU A 167 -35.84 -2.04 26.53
N LYS A 168 -36.52 -1.79 25.39
CA LYS A 168 -35.90 -1.15 24.21
C LYS A 168 -35.27 0.19 24.57
N LEU A 169 -36.00 1.06 25.27
CA LEU A 169 -35.49 2.37 25.68
C LEU A 169 -34.45 2.30 26.81
N ALA A 170 -34.52 1.32 27.71
CA ALA A 170 -33.51 1.10 28.74
C ALA A 170 -32.16 0.67 28.12
N VAL A 171 -32.20 -0.22 27.13
CA VAL A 171 -31.01 -0.62 26.34
C VAL A 171 -30.44 0.57 25.55
N GLU A 172 -31.29 1.38 24.91
CA GLU A 172 -30.84 2.59 24.21
C GLU A 172 -30.19 3.62 25.15
N ASN A 173 -30.79 3.84 26.33
CA ASN A 173 -30.22 4.69 27.37
C ASN A 173 -28.87 4.16 27.84
N LEU A 174 -28.74 2.86 28.13
CA LEU A 174 -27.50 2.26 28.58
C LEU A 174 -26.42 2.29 27.47
N TYR A 175 -26.80 2.12 26.20
CA TYR A 175 -25.89 2.32 25.06
C TYR A 175 -25.36 3.75 25.02
N ASN A 176 -26.22 4.77 25.04
CA ASN A 176 -25.79 6.17 25.05
C ASN A 176 -24.92 6.50 26.26
N MET A 177 -25.25 5.98 27.45
CA MET A 177 -24.46 6.19 28.65
C MET A 177 -23.08 5.48 28.63
N THR A 178 -22.95 4.32 27.99
CA THR A 178 -21.70 3.53 27.97
C THR A 178 -20.65 4.04 26.98
N LYS A 179 -21.03 4.97 26.08
CA LYS A 179 -20.08 5.80 25.29
C LYS A 179 -19.06 6.51 26.18
N SER A 180 -19.41 6.80 27.45
CA SER A 180 -18.43 7.23 28.46
C SER A 180 -17.60 6.05 28.99
N LYS A 181 -16.27 6.16 28.87
CA LYS A 181 -15.30 5.21 29.44
C LYS A 181 -15.49 4.98 30.95
N SER A 182 -15.87 6.00 31.71
CA SER A 182 -16.13 5.88 33.16
C SER A 182 -17.39 5.06 33.48
N ASN A 183 -18.38 5.06 32.59
CA ASN A 183 -19.61 4.29 32.74
C ASN A 183 -19.44 2.84 32.31
N SER A 184 -18.72 2.59 31.22
CA SER A 184 -18.31 1.23 30.85
C SER A 184 -17.50 0.57 31.97
N ALA A 185 -16.61 1.31 32.65
CA ALA A 185 -15.90 0.82 33.84
C ALA A 185 -16.83 0.45 35.00
N ARG A 186 -17.84 1.29 35.31
CA ARG A 186 -18.86 0.99 36.33
C ARG A 186 -19.70 -0.25 35.98
N LEU A 187 -20.09 -0.39 34.72
CA LEU A 187 -20.91 -1.51 34.26
C LEU A 187 -20.15 -2.84 34.31
N ILE A 188 -18.84 -2.86 34.03
CA ILE A 188 -17.97 -4.02 34.28
C ILE A 188 -18.00 -4.39 35.77
N GLY A 189 -17.82 -3.41 36.67
CA GLY A 189 -17.83 -3.63 38.12
C GLY A 189 -19.16 -4.11 38.70
N LEU A 190 -20.27 -4.00 37.95
CA LEU A 190 -21.59 -4.53 38.31
C LEU A 190 -21.86 -5.92 37.70
N SER A 191 -20.83 -6.63 37.22
CA SER A 191 -20.95 -7.89 36.47
C SER A 191 -21.81 -7.76 35.20
N GLY A 192 -21.74 -6.61 34.54
CA GLY A 192 -22.61 -6.29 33.41
C GLY A 192 -22.38 -7.14 32.16
N VAL A 193 -21.14 -7.62 31.94
CA VAL A 193 -20.78 -8.35 30.72
C VAL A 193 -21.44 -9.75 30.65
N PRO A 194 -21.37 -10.60 31.70
CA PRO A 194 -22.15 -11.83 31.76
C PRO A 194 -23.65 -11.63 31.48
N LEU A 195 -24.31 -10.65 32.13
CA LEU A 195 -25.76 -10.45 31.93
C LEU A 195 -26.09 -10.05 30.49
N LEU A 196 -25.28 -9.18 29.87
CA LEU A 196 -25.49 -8.75 28.48
C LEU A 196 -25.32 -9.92 27.49
N LEU A 197 -24.37 -10.84 27.75
CA LEU A 197 -24.18 -12.06 26.96
C LEU A 197 -25.35 -13.04 27.14
N THR A 198 -25.84 -13.25 28.37
CA THR A 198 -27.05 -14.04 28.63
C THR A 198 -28.27 -13.43 27.92
N GLN A 199 -28.48 -12.11 28.03
CA GLN A 199 -29.59 -11.43 27.35
C GLN A 199 -29.48 -11.49 25.83
N HIS A 200 -28.29 -11.33 25.23
CA HIS A 200 -28.08 -11.54 23.79
C HIS A 200 -28.51 -12.95 23.37
N THR A 201 -28.11 -13.98 24.14
CA THR A 201 -28.45 -15.38 23.88
C THR A 201 -29.95 -15.65 24.03
N GLU A 202 -30.57 -15.15 25.10
CA GLU A 202 -32.01 -15.24 25.32
C GLU A 202 -32.84 -14.55 24.22
N TRP A 203 -32.35 -13.44 23.67
CA TRP A 203 -33.00 -12.73 22.57
C TRP A 203 -32.77 -13.40 21.22
N HIS A 204 -31.60 -13.99 20.99
CA HIS A 204 -31.30 -14.78 19.79
C HIS A 204 -32.25 -15.99 19.67
N GLN A 205 -32.39 -16.78 20.75
CA GLN A 205 -33.26 -17.97 20.78
C GLN A 205 -34.76 -17.66 20.70
N ALA A 206 -35.19 -16.45 21.08
CA ALA A 206 -36.60 -16.09 21.19
C ALA A 206 -37.13 -15.20 20.06
N ASP A 207 -36.28 -14.40 19.41
CA ASP A 207 -36.67 -13.50 18.31
C ASP A 207 -36.59 -14.20 16.95
N SER A 208 -37.13 -15.41 16.84
CA SER A 208 -37.11 -16.27 15.64
C SER A 208 -37.86 -15.70 14.42
N LYS A 209 -38.38 -14.48 14.51
CA LYS A 209 -38.99 -13.69 13.43
C LYS A 209 -38.30 -12.33 13.23
N ASN A 210 -37.09 -12.15 13.78
CA ASN A 210 -36.26 -10.95 13.69
C ASN A 210 -37.00 -9.62 13.95
N ARG A 211 -37.95 -9.62 14.90
CA ARG A 211 -38.79 -8.43 15.20
C ARG A 211 -38.13 -7.46 16.17
N ASN A 212 -36.99 -7.82 16.75
CA ASN A 212 -36.32 -7.10 17.83
C ASN A 212 -34.82 -6.93 17.58
N LEU A 213 -34.42 -6.88 16.30
CA LEU A 213 -33.05 -6.59 15.85
C LEU A 213 -32.47 -5.32 16.51
N THR A 214 -33.29 -4.28 16.73
CA THR A 214 -32.86 -3.06 17.42
C THR A 214 -32.44 -3.30 18.87
N THR A 215 -33.15 -4.16 19.61
CA THR A 215 -32.76 -4.58 20.97
C THR A 215 -31.44 -5.37 20.94
N ARG A 216 -31.31 -6.33 20.01
CA ARG A 216 -30.09 -7.15 19.84
C ARG A 216 -28.88 -6.28 19.45
N LYS A 217 -29.03 -5.37 18.48
CA LYS A 217 -27.99 -4.39 18.06
C LYS A 217 -27.63 -3.44 19.21
N GLY A 218 -28.59 -3.06 20.05
CA GLY A 218 -28.36 -2.26 21.26
C GLY A 218 -27.49 -2.97 22.31
N ILE A 219 -27.79 -4.24 22.62
CA ILE A 219 -27.00 -5.08 23.54
C ILE A 219 -25.56 -5.24 23.03
N LEU A 220 -25.39 -5.58 21.75
CA LEU A 220 -24.07 -5.70 21.12
C LEU A 220 -23.32 -4.35 21.11
N ASN A 221 -23.98 -3.22 20.87
CA ASN A 221 -23.34 -1.90 20.92
C ASN A 221 -22.87 -1.51 22.34
N ILE A 222 -23.58 -1.94 23.40
CA ILE A 222 -23.08 -1.80 24.78
C ILE A 222 -21.81 -2.64 24.96
N LEU A 223 -21.77 -3.87 24.46
CA LEU A 223 -20.57 -4.72 24.49
C LEU A 223 -19.41 -4.11 23.65
N LYS A 224 -19.69 -3.48 22.50
CA LYS A 224 -18.70 -2.73 21.70
C LYS A 224 -18.09 -1.56 22.49
N ASN A 225 -18.91 -0.83 23.26
CA ASN A 225 -18.44 0.24 24.14
C ASN A 225 -17.57 -0.27 25.29
N ILE A 226 -18.02 -1.34 25.97
CA ILE A 226 -17.29 -1.96 27.10
C ILE A 226 -15.92 -2.47 26.65
N THR A 227 -15.86 -3.20 25.54
CA THR A 227 -14.66 -3.86 25.02
C THR A 227 -13.61 -2.90 24.42
N ASN A 228 -13.89 -1.59 24.38
CA ASN A 228 -12.86 -0.57 24.20
C ASN A 228 -11.89 -0.51 25.41
N LEU A 229 -12.36 -0.84 26.61
CA LEU A 229 -11.54 -0.90 27.84
C LEU A 229 -10.77 -2.22 27.94
N ARG A 230 -9.53 -2.19 28.49
CA ARG A 230 -8.74 -3.41 28.75
C ARG A 230 -9.45 -4.36 29.73
N SER A 231 -10.02 -3.80 30.81
CA SER A 231 -10.85 -4.55 31.76
C SER A 231 -12.15 -5.06 31.15
N GLY A 232 -12.71 -4.37 30.14
CA GLY A 232 -13.91 -4.81 29.44
C GLY A 232 -13.65 -6.01 28.54
N ARG A 233 -12.50 -6.05 27.86
CA ARG A 233 -12.06 -7.25 27.11
C ARG A 233 -11.76 -8.41 28.03
N GLN A 234 -11.10 -8.16 29.17
CA GLN A 234 -10.83 -9.19 30.18
C GLN A 234 -12.14 -9.82 30.69
N ALA A 235 -13.09 -9.01 31.15
CA ALA A 235 -14.38 -9.48 31.63
C ALA A 235 -15.25 -10.15 30.53
N PHE A 236 -15.02 -9.83 29.25
CA PHE A 236 -15.67 -10.48 28.11
C PHE A 236 -15.08 -11.85 27.80
N LEU A 237 -13.75 -12.02 27.92
CA LEU A 237 -13.09 -13.32 27.81
C LEU A 237 -13.42 -14.23 29.00
N GLU A 238 -13.41 -13.70 30.22
CA GLU A 238 -13.80 -14.41 31.45
C GLU A 238 -15.26 -14.85 31.45
N ALA A 239 -16.13 -14.12 30.74
CA ALA A 239 -17.53 -14.46 30.52
C ALA A 239 -17.78 -15.32 29.27
N ASP A 240 -16.74 -15.92 28.67
CA ASP A 240 -16.83 -16.80 27.48
C ASP A 240 -17.44 -16.12 26.24
N GLY A 241 -17.43 -14.78 26.21
CA GLY A 241 -18.16 -13.97 25.24
C GLY A 241 -17.76 -14.19 23.79
N VAL A 242 -16.51 -14.60 23.52
CA VAL A 242 -16.05 -14.94 22.17
C VAL A 242 -16.80 -16.16 21.64
N ARG A 243 -16.91 -17.25 22.43
CA ARG A 243 -17.60 -18.47 22.02
C ARG A 243 -19.13 -18.27 21.93
N ILE A 244 -19.70 -17.48 22.85
CA ILE A 244 -21.12 -17.10 22.81
C ILE A 244 -21.45 -16.29 21.56
N LEU A 245 -20.66 -15.27 21.22
CA LEU A 245 -20.88 -14.49 20.00
C LEU A 245 -20.53 -15.26 18.72
N TYR A 246 -19.59 -16.20 18.76
CA TYR A 246 -19.29 -17.10 17.63
C TYR A 246 -20.50 -17.98 17.30
N ASN A 247 -20.97 -18.78 18.27
CA ASN A 247 -22.09 -19.70 18.07
C ASN A 247 -23.36 -18.98 17.59
N THR A 248 -23.77 -17.92 18.29
CA THR A 248 -24.97 -17.12 17.94
C THR A 248 -24.84 -16.30 16.64
N SER A 249 -23.64 -16.25 16.05
CA SER A 249 -23.42 -15.70 14.71
C SER A 249 -23.40 -16.79 13.64
N GLN A 250 -22.86 -17.97 13.93
CA GLN A 250 -22.90 -19.13 13.02
C GLN A 250 -24.34 -19.62 12.83
N GLU A 251 -25.12 -19.73 13.92
CA GLU A 251 -26.58 -19.99 13.93
C GLU A 251 -27.40 -18.93 13.14
N ALA A 252 -26.80 -17.78 12.83
CA ALA A 252 -27.42 -16.65 12.14
C ALA A 252 -26.89 -16.41 10.71
N SER A 253 -25.86 -17.17 10.28
CA SER A 253 -24.94 -16.78 9.20
C SER A 253 -25.54 -16.72 7.78
N GLU A 254 -26.64 -17.43 7.53
CA GLU A 254 -27.34 -17.46 6.23
C GLU A 254 -28.38 -16.33 6.06
N CYS A 255 -28.75 -15.65 7.13
CA CYS A 255 -29.86 -14.69 7.13
C CYS A 255 -29.38 -13.24 6.98
N ARG A 256 -29.63 -12.61 5.81
CA ARG A 256 -29.22 -11.22 5.53
C ARG A 256 -29.80 -10.18 6.50
N GLU A 257 -30.96 -10.45 7.10
CA GLU A 257 -31.63 -9.53 8.05
C GLU A 257 -30.80 -9.30 9.33
N VAL A 258 -30.01 -10.29 9.73
CA VAL A 258 -29.17 -10.27 10.95
C VAL A 258 -27.71 -9.92 10.66
N GLU A 259 -27.34 -9.61 9.41
CA GLU A 259 -25.96 -9.28 9.00
C GLU A 259 -25.32 -8.20 9.88
N SER A 260 -26.05 -7.11 10.13
CA SER A 260 -25.55 -6.01 10.99
C SER A 260 -25.41 -6.35 12.48
N LEU A 261 -25.89 -7.53 12.91
CA LEU A 261 -25.58 -8.11 14.22
C LEU A 261 -24.31 -8.98 14.14
N VAL A 262 -24.18 -9.79 13.07
CA VAL A 262 -23.02 -10.69 12.84
C VAL A 262 -21.74 -9.89 12.64
N MET A 263 -21.77 -8.82 11.83
CA MET A 263 -20.62 -7.93 11.63
C MET A 263 -20.19 -7.27 12.94
N LEU A 264 -21.14 -6.70 13.69
CA LEU A 264 -20.92 -6.08 15.00
C LEU A 264 -20.39 -7.09 16.04
N ALA A 265 -20.86 -8.34 16.02
CA ALA A 265 -20.33 -9.43 16.83
C ALA A 265 -18.88 -9.78 16.43
N SER A 266 -18.59 -9.88 15.13
CA SER A 266 -17.22 -10.11 14.61
C SER A 266 -16.25 -9.02 15.08
N LEU A 267 -16.69 -7.76 15.11
CA LEU A 267 -15.88 -6.62 15.54
C LEU A 267 -15.60 -6.69 17.05
N ILE A 268 -16.59 -7.08 17.86
CA ILE A 268 -16.41 -7.29 19.31
C ILE A 268 -15.44 -8.45 19.57
N MET A 269 -15.59 -9.57 18.86
CA MET A 269 -14.69 -10.73 18.96
C MET A 269 -13.26 -10.34 18.56
N ARG A 270 -13.04 -9.84 17.34
CA ARG A 270 -11.73 -9.34 16.85
C ARG A 270 -11.08 -8.34 17.83
N LYS A 271 -11.86 -7.44 18.42
CA LYS A 271 -11.38 -6.46 19.40
C LYS A 271 -10.93 -7.10 20.72
N CYS A 272 -11.54 -8.22 21.12
CA CYS A 272 -11.20 -8.97 22.32
C CYS A 272 -10.09 -10.01 22.14
N CYS A 273 -9.74 -10.37 20.90
CA CYS A 273 -8.66 -11.32 20.63
C CYS A 273 -7.32 -10.90 21.26
N PRO A 274 -6.47 -11.86 21.68
CA PRO A 274 -5.08 -11.60 22.03
C PRO A 274 -4.37 -10.84 20.91
N ARG A 275 -3.75 -9.72 21.29
CA ARG A 275 -2.99 -8.87 20.36
C ARG A 275 -1.57 -9.41 20.27
N ASN A 276 -1.35 -10.27 19.29
CA ASN A 276 -0.10 -11.01 19.14
C ASN A 276 0.99 -10.18 18.48
N ARG A 277 2.25 -10.61 18.62
CA ARG A 277 3.33 -10.26 17.69
C ARG A 277 3.37 -11.32 16.59
N LEU A 278 3.95 -10.98 15.44
CA LEU A 278 4.32 -11.99 14.45
C LEU A 278 5.28 -13.02 15.09
N PRO A 279 5.22 -14.31 14.69
CA PRO A 279 6.11 -15.37 15.20
C PRO A 279 7.52 -15.27 14.56
N LEU A 280 8.19 -14.15 14.86
CA LEU A 280 9.57 -13.83 14.50
C LEU A 280 10.31 -13.32 15.74
N ASP A 281 11.57 -13.73 15.92
CA ASP A 281 12.42 -13.23 17.01
C ASP A 281 12.87 -11.77 16.78
N ASN A 282 13.01 -11.37 15.52
CA ASN A 282 13.38 -10.02 15.10
C ASN A 282 12.45 -9.50 13.98
N MET A 283 12.36 -8.18 13.84
CA MET A 283 11.52 -7.52 12.82
C MET A 283 12.32 -6.86 11.68
N LEU A 284 13.65 -7.02 11.66
CA LEU A 284 14.52 -6.51 10.60
C LEU A 284 14.53 -7.48 9.40
N SER A 285 15.13 -7.09 8.28
CA SER A 285 15.41 -8.02 7.18
C SER A 285 16.28 -9.19 7.66
N THR A 286 16.01 -10.39 7.12
CA THR A 286 16.67 -11.64 7.58
C THR A 286 18.19 -11.63 7.35
N VAL A 287 18.66 -10.85 6.36
CA VAL A 287 20.07 -10.49 6.18
C VAL A 287 20.18 -8.96 6.09
N THR A 288 21.28 -8.40 6.57
CA THR A 288 21.63 -6.97 6.47
C THR A 288 22.79 -6.76 5.50
N PHE A 289 22.81 -5.64 4.79
CA PHE A 289 23.90 -5.25 3.90
C PHE A 289 24.72 -4.09 4.51
N SER A 290 26.05 -4.21 4.52
CA SER A 290 26.94 -3.18 5.07
C SER A 290 27.14 -2.03 4.08
N LEU A 291 26.73 -0.82 4.45
CA LEU A 291 26.83 0.35 3.58
C LEU A 291 28.24 0.95 3.61
N PRO A 292 28.73 1.53 2.49
CA PRO A 292 29.94 2.33 2.49
C PRO A 292 29.76 3.57 3.39
N PRO A 293 30.84 4.11 3.97
CA PRO A 293 30.79 5.38 4.68
C PRO A 293 30.43 6.52 3.71
N SER A 294 29.66 7.49 4.20
CA SER A 294 29.41 8.76 3.52
C SER A 294 29.36 9.88 4.54
N ASP A 295 30.12 10.94 4.30
CA ASP A 295 30.08 12.17 5.10
C ASP A 295 28.99 13.14 4.60
N GLN A 296 28.32 12.82 3.48
CA GLN A 296 27.33 13.68 2.81
C GLN A 296 25.87 13.35 3.15
N HIS A 297 25.58 12.09 3.50
CA HIS A 297 24.21 11.62 3.80
C HIS A 297 24.26 10.52 4.87
N VAL A 298 23.30 10.54 5.78
CA VAL A 298 23.16 9.52 6.85
C VAL A 298 21.97 8.61 6.50
N PRO A 299 22.22 7.35 6.09
CA PRO A 299 21.17 6.39 5.76
C PRO A 299 20.06 6.26 6.81
N ASP A 300 18.80 6.19 6.36
CA ASP A 300 17.62 6.02 7.21
C ASP A 300 17.73 4.79 8.13
N CYS A 301 18.41 3.72 7.70
CA CYS A 301 18.67 2.53 8.52
C CYS A 301 19.61 2.77 9.71
N TYR A 302 20.48 3.79 9.68
CA TYR A 302 21.35 4.18 10.78
C TYR A 302 20.66 5.12 11.79
N LEU A 303 19.49 5.66 11.45
CA LEU A 303 18.63 6.44 12.35
C LEU A 303 17.73 5.54 13.24
N LEU A 304 17.80 4.22 13.08
CA LEU A 304 17.08 3.26 13.91
C LEU A 304 17.62 3.22 15.37
N PRO A 305 16.75 3.04 16.40
CA PRO A 305 17.16 3.17 17.80
C PRO A 305 18.31 2.25 18.24
N GLU A 306 19.15 2.72 19.16
CA GLU A 306 20.45 2.12 19.53
C GLU A 306 20.46 0.61 19.82
N PHE A 307 19.35 0.03 20.31
CA PHE A 307 19.22 -1.42 20.47
C PHE A 307 19.46 -2.21 19.16
N GLN A 308 19.04 -1.67 18.01
CA GLN A 308 19.27 -2.29 16.70
C GLN A 308 20.68 -1.99 16.18
N ARG A 309 21.21 -0.79 16.46
CA ARG A 309 22.62 -0.42 16.24
C ARG A 309 23.56 -1.39 16.98
N GLN A 310 23.22 -1.73 18.23
CA GLN A 310 23.97 -2.68 19.05
C GLN A 310 23.91 -4.10 18.48
N PHE A 311 22.78 -4.57 17.91
CA PHE A 311 22.71 -5.89 17.26
C PHE A 311 23.62 -6.00 16.01
N ILE A 312 23.63 -4.95 15.19
CA ILE A 312 24.49 -4.86 13.99
C ILE A 312 25.98 -4.82 14.39
N LEU A 313 26.33 -4.17 15.51
CA LEU A 313 27.71 -4.09 16.01
C LEU A 313 28.17 -5.33 16.82
N ASP A 314 27.29 -5.92 17.64
CA ASP A 314 27.58 -7.07 18.51
C ASP A 314 27.79 -8.37 17.72
N THR A 315 27.35 -8.41 16.46
CA THR A 315 27.63 -9.51 15.50
C THR A 315 29.13 -9.84 15.40
N PHE A 316 30.03 -8.94 15.83
CA PHE A 316 31.48 -9.17 15.86
C PHE A 316 32.12 -9.51 17.22
N LYS A 317 31.45 -9.43 18.38
CA LYS A 317 32.14 -9.63 19.69
C LYS A 317 31.34 -10.39 20.76
N GLY A 318 32.05 -11.29 21.44
CA GLY A 318 31.52 -12.19 22.47
C GLY A 318 31.09 -11.51 23.79
N PRO A 319 30.46 -12.28 24.69
CA PRO A 319 29.39 -11.77 25.55
C PRO A 319 29.85 -11.07 26.83
N ARG A 320 29.16 -9.98 27.20
CA ARG A 320 29.02 -9.53 28.60
C ARG A 320 27.68 -8.85 28.87
N LYS A 321 27.14 -9.06 30.08
CA LYS A 321 25.87 -8.50 30.54
C LYS A 321 26.08 -7.12 31.14
N GLN A 322 25.19 -6.17 30.87
CA GLN A 322 24.74 -5.25 31.93
C GLN A 322 23.34 -4.68 31.68
N ARG A 323 22.66 -4.30 32.77
CA ARG A 323 21.43 -3.50 32.74
C ARG A 323 21.82 -2.04 32.55
N CYS A 324 21.01 -1.27 31.83
CA CYS A 324 21.01 0.19 31.92
C CYS A 324 19.65 0.73 32.38
N SER A 325 19.64 1.94 32.93
CA SER A 325 18.52 2.48 33.71
C SER A 325 18.07 3.85 33.19
N SER A 326 16.75 3.99 32.99
CA SER A 326 15.91 5.21 33.09
C SER A 326 16.33 6.57 32.47
N MET A 327 17.54 6.74 31.96
CA MET A 327 18.14 8.04 31.59
C MET A 327 18.39 8.15 30.06
N PHE A 328 17.94 7.15 29.29
CA PHE A 328 18.02 7.13 27.83
C PHE A 328 16.85 7.83 27.13
N PHE A 329 15.74 8.07 27.84
CA PHE A 329 14.52 8.62 27.24
C PHE A 329 14.61 10.12 26.94
N GLU A 330 15.45 10.86 27.66
CA GLU A 330 15.59 12.32 27.52
C GLU A 330 16.59 12.71 26.43
N ILE A 331 17.72 12.00 26.33
CA ILE A 331 18.75 12.27 25.30
C ILE A 331 18.20 12.04 23.88
N PHE A 332 17.41 10.97 23.68
CA PHE A 332 16.75 10.69 22.40
C PHE A 332 15.73 11.78 22.03
N PHE A 333 14.98 12.30 23.00
CA PHE A 333 14.04 13.40 22.77
C PHE A 333 14.77 14.73 22.47
N PHE A 334 15.89 15.00 23.14
CA PHE A 334 16.68 16.21 22.91
C PHE A 334 17.25 16.25 21.49
N TRP A 335 17.85 15.14 21.01
CA TRP A 335 18.44 15.07 19.67
C TRP A 335 17.39 15.16 18.54
N VAL A 336 16.26 14.47 18.68
CA VAL A 336 15.16 14.53 17.71
C VAL A 336 14.50 15.91 17.67
N TRP A 337 14.45 16.64 18.79
CA TRP A 337 13.88 17.99 18.83
C TRP A 337 14.86 19.06 18.32
N GLN A 338 16.17 18.87 18.49
CA GLN A 338 17.18 19.83 18.01
C GLN A 338 17.23 19.94 16.48
N GLN A 339 16.77 18.93 15.74
CA GLN A 339 16.56 19.03 14.28
C GLN A 339 15.23 19.69 13.86
N SER A 340 14.42 20.22 14.81
CA SER A 340 13.08 20.76 14.53
C SER A 340 12.88 22.24 14.87
N GLU A 341 13.90 22.97 15.33
CA GLU A 341 13.84 24.44 15.52
C GLU A 341 14.80 25.24 14.63
N ASP A 342 15.67 24.59 13.85
CA ASP A 342 16.50 25.24 12.81
C ASP A 342 15.76 25.34 11.45
N GLU A 343 14.42 25.32 11.44
CA GLU A 343 13.62 25.88 10.32
C GLU A 343 13.77 27.42 10.33
N GLN A 344 14.95 27.89 9.91
CA GLN A 344 15.04 29.16 9.21
C GLN A 344 14.07 29.14 8.01
N VAL A 345 13.67 30.32 7.54
CA VAL A 345 12.89 30.42 6.30
C VAL A 345 13.61 29.64 5.20
N ASP A 346 12.95 28.59 4.71
CA ASP A 346 13.50 27.57 3.81
C ASP A 346 13.82 28.20 2.44
N VAL A 347 14.96 28.91 2.38
CA VAL A 347 15.60 29.31 1.14
C VAL A 347 16.05 28.01 0.49
N LEU A 348 15.17 27.47 -0.36
CA LEU A 348 15.39 26.26 -1.17
C LEU A 348 16.87 26.16 -1.53
N GLU A 349 17.59 25.21 -0.91
CA GLU A 349 19.01 25.02 -1.17
C GLU A 349 19.21 24.95 -2.69
N ALA A 350 20.06 25.83 -3.21
CA ALA A 350 20.25 25.95 -4.65
C ALA A 350 20.58 24.57 -5.22
N PRO A 351 19.91 24.13 -6.30
CA PRO A 351 20.07 22.78 -6.81
C PRO A 351 21.55 22.53 -7.14
N GLU A 352 22.00 21.29 -6.91
CA GLU A 352 23.40 20.89 -7.10
C GLU A 352 23.76 20.87 -8.59
N ILE A 353 24.09 22.06 -9.11
CA ILE A 353 24.56 22.30 -10.46
C ILE A 353 26.04 21.93 -10.51
N ARG A 354 26.31 20.73 -11.01
CA ARG A 354 27.66 20.32 -11.41
C ARG A 354 28.18 21.24 -12.51
N SER A 355 29.46 21.56 -12.45
CA SER A 355 30.17 22.27 -13.51
C SER A 355 30.21 21.45 -14.79
N PHE A 356 30.41 22.12 -15.94
CA PHE A 356 30.57 21.44 -17.22
C PHE A 356 31.76 20.45 -17.19
N ASP A 357 32.84 20.78 -16.48
CA ASP A 357 34.02 19.93 -16.36
C ASP A 357 33.75 18.63 -15.58
N GLU A 358 32.92 18.67 -14.53
CA GLU A 358 32.44 17.46 -13.86
C GLU A 358 31.50 16.64 -14.75
N LEU A 359 30.69 17.31 -15.56
CA LEU A 359 29.74 16.66 -16.48
C LEU A 359 30.43 16.01 -17.69
N ARG A 360 31.64 16.44 -18.10
CA ARG A 360 32.42 15.76 -19.17
C ARG A 360 32.75 14.29 -18.89
N MET A 361 32.63 13.82 -17.64
CA MET A 361 32.70 12.37 -17.36
C MET A 361 31.61 11.54 -18.10
N TYR A 362 30.55 12.19 -18.57
CA TYR A 362 29.45 11.58 -19.29
C TYR A 362 29.63 11.59 -20.83
N ASP A 363 30.62 12.31 -21.39
CA ASP A 363 30.88 12.38 -22.86
C ASP A 363 30.84 10.99 -23.52
N LYS A 364 31.49 10.01 -22.89
CA LYS A 364 31.59 8.61 -23.33
C LYS A 364 30.25 7.88 -23.51
N PHE A 365 29.16 8.39 -22.93
CA PHE A 365 27.83 7.79 -23.04
C PHE A 365 27.01 8.36 -24.20
N PHE A 366 27.54 9.35 -24.92
CA PHE A 366 26.91 9.97 -26.09
C PHE A 366 27.77 9.76 -27.37
N PRO A 367 28.17 8.53 -27.72
CA PRO A 367 28.96 8.29 -28.93
C PRO A 367 28.23 8.75 -30.20
N GLU A 368 26.90 8.82 -30.21
CA GLU A 368 26.14 9.41 -31.32
C GLU A 368 26.59 10.84 -31.66
N LEU A 369 27.07 11.63 -30.69
CA LEU A 369 27.57 12.99 -30.94
C LEU A 369 28.98 12.98 -31.53
N PHE A 370 29.85 12.04 -31.13
CA PHE A 370 31.31 12.14 -31.32
C PHE A 370 31.93 11.05 -32.21
N GLU A 371 31.25 9.93 -32.45
CA GLU A 371 31.79 8.76 -33.17
C GLU A 371 32.13 9.08 -34.64
N PHE A 372 31.46 10.07 -35.23
CA PHE A 372 31.59 10.41 -36.65
C PHE A 372 32.35 11.72 -36.94
N GLU A 373 32.60 12.58 -35.94
CA GLU A 373 33.34 13.85 -36.10
C GLU A 373 34.73 13.66 -36.74
N LYS A 374 35.46 12.62 -36.29
CA LYS A 374 36.80 12.28 -36.78
C LYS A 374 36.86 11.96 -38.28
N ASN A 375 35.73 11.64 -38.89
CA ASN A 375 35.66 11.39 -40.33
C ASN A 375 35.53 12.70 -41.12
N LEU A 376 34.84 13.73 -40.59
CA LEU A 376 34.83 15.06 -41.22
C LEU A 376 36.23 15.66 -41.23
N SER A 377 36.98 15.58 -40.12
CA SER A 377 38.35 16.13 -40.07
C SER A 377 39.31 15.49 -41.07
N ASN A 378 39.05 14.24 -41.49
CA ASN A 378 39.82 13.56 -42.53
C ASN A 378 39.32 13.94 -43.93
N LEU A 379 38.00 13.94 -44.15
CA LEU A 379 37.37 14.33 -45.42
C LEU A 379 37.66 15.80 -45.79
N GLU A 380 37.70 16.70 -44.82
CA GLU A 380 38.07 18.11 -45.02
C GLU A 380 39.57 18.27 -45.33
N GLN A 381 40.45 17.40 -44.82
CA GLN A 381 41.87 17.36 -45.21
C GLN A 381 42.05 16.80 -46.62
N ASP A 382 41.38 15.70 -46.98
CA ASP A 382 41.43 15.12 -48.32
C ASP A 382 40.85 16.09 -49.37
N ALA A 383 39.71 16.72 -49.10
CA ALA A 383 39.13 17.75 -49.96
C ALA A 383 40.04 18.99 -50.11
N SER A 384 40.71 19.40 -49.04
CA SER A 384 41.73 20.47 -49.09
C SER A 384 42.94 20.07 -49.95
N SER A 385 43.31 18.79 -49.99
CA SER A 385 44.40 18.30 -50.85
C SER A 385 44.05 18.34 -52.35
N MET A 386 42.79 18.04 -52.70
CA MET A 386 42.35 17.99 -54.10
C MET A 386 42.19 19.38 -54.75
N HIS A 387 42.09 20.45 -53.97
CA HIS A 387 41.85 21.81 -54.49
C HIS A 387 43.12 22.59 -54.89
N LEU A 388 44.30 21.98 -54.80
CA LEU A 388 45.61 22.62 -55.05
C LEU A 388 46.40 22.03 -56.23
N SER A 389 45.74 21.57 -57.30
CA SER A 389 46.40 21.18 -58.55
C SER A 389 45.58 21.45 -59.84
N GLN A 390 45.41 22.73 -60.19
CA GLN A 390 44.98 23.15 -61.55
C GLN A 390 45.91 24.17 -62.21
N SER A 391 47.22 23.89 -62.18
CA SER A 391 48.18 24.51 -63.10
C SER A 391 49.45 23.66 -63.24
N ASP A 392 49.54 22.82 -64.27
CA ASP A 392 50.48 23.08 -65.37
C ASP A 392 50.42 22.07 -66.54
N ARG A 393 51.04 22.44 -67.67
CA ARG A 393 51.24 21.59 -68.87
C ARG A 393 52.72 21.50 -69.26
N SER A 394 53.38 20.38 -69.00
CA SER A 394 54.55 19.85 -69.76
C SER A 394 54.86 18.42 -69.25
N LEU A 395 55.06 17.39 -70.08
CA LEU A 395 56.09 17.10 -71.11
C LEU A 395 57.45 16.67 -70.54
N PHE A 396 57.88 15.43 -70.90
CA PHE A 396 59.18 14.79 -70.61
C PHE A 396 59.43 14.41 -69.12
N SER A 397 60.24 13.40 -68.75
CA SER A 397 60.88 12.27 -69.47
C SER A 397 61.24 11.12 -68.48
N LEU A 398 61.62 9.96 -69.03
CA LEU A 398 62.17 8.75 -68.39
C LEU A 398 63.44 8.98 -67.53
N GLY A 399 63.62 8.12 -66.52
CA GLY A 399 64.82 7.92 -65.67
C GLY A 399 64.39 7.36 -64.30
N GLU A 400 64.72 6.13 -63.87
CA GLU A 400 66.03 5.57 -63.46
C GLU A 400 66.68 6.27 -62.24
N ASP A 401 67.28 5.59 -61.24
CA ASP A 401 67.15 4.20 -60.72
C ASP A 401 67.92 4.12 -59.36
N LYS A 402 67.79 2.99 -58.62
CA LYS A 402 68.76 2.44 -57.63
C LYS A 402 69.27 3.30 -56.44
N SER A 403 68.87 2.86 -55.23
CA SER A 403 69.80 2.34 -54.16
C SER A 403 70.67 3.33 -53.35
N GLN A 404 71.24 3.04 -52.15
CA GLN A 404 71.15 1.92 -51.18
C GLN A 404 71.83 2.35 -49.83
N GLN A 405 71.36 1.84 -48.67
CA GLN A 405 72.12 1.65 -47.40
C GLN A 405 72.76 2.92 -46.71
N SER A 406 73.08 3.03 -45.41
CA SER A 406 73.24 2.11 -44.26
C SER A 406 73.27 2.86 -42.89
N ARG A 407 72.94 2.18 -41.76
CA ARG A 407 73.61 2.21 -40.41
C ARG A 407 73.75 3.56 -39.63
N SER A 408 73.83 3.65 -38.28
CA SER A 408 73.77 2.70 -37.13
C SER A 408 73.88 3.43 -35.76
N PHE A 409 73.33 2.84 -34.66
CA PHE A 409 73.79 2.94 -33.23
C PHE A 409 73.75 4.35 -32.54
N ASP A 410 73.72 4.54 -31.20
CA ASP A 410 73.26 3.79 -29.99
C ASP A 410 73.33 4.74 -28.74
N GLY A 411 72.78 4.37 -27.56
CA GLY A 411 73.41 4.77 -26.26
C GLY A 411 72.66 5.60 -25.17
N TYR A 412 71.87 4.93 -24.31
CA TYR A 412 71.79 4.97 -22.82
C TYR A 412 71.95 6.24 -21.90
N SER A 413 71.12 6.24 -20.82
CA SER A 413 71.37 6.65 -19.39
C SER A 413 71.42 8.14 -18.96
N CYS A 414 71.26 8.57 -17.68
CA CYS A 414 70.47 8.14 -16.48
C CYS A 414 70.65 9.20 -15.31
N THR A 415 70.05 8.98 -14.12
CA THR A 415 70.28 9.59 -12.77
C THR A 415 69.55 10.88 -12.31
N ASP A 416 69.47 11.06 -10.98
CA ASP A 416 68.55 11.90 -10.19
C ASP A 416 69.20 13.14 -9.51
N SER A 417 68.42 14.05 -8.89
CA SER A 417 68.60 14.51 -7.47
C SER A 417 67.61 15.60 -6.97
N GLU A 418 67.53 15.72 -5.65
CA GLU A 418 66.49 16.31 -4.77
C GLU A 418 66.49 17.85 -4.51
N SER A 419 65.55 18.29 -3.63
CA SER A 419 65.67 19.36 -2.58
C SER A 419 65.03 20.76 -2.82
N SER A 420 64.82 21.62 -1.79
CA SER A 420 63.93 21.54 -0.58
C SER A 420 63.80 22.91 0.17
N LEU A 421 62.94 23.00 1.22
CA LEU A 421 62.76 24.10 2.24
C LEU A 421 61.96 25.35 1.82
N GLY A 422 61.22 26.09 2.67
CA GLY A 422 60.76 25.88 4.08
C GLY A 422 60.47 27.20 4.87
N ILE A 423 59.53 27.24 5.85
CA ILE A 423 59.37 28.24 6.98
C ILE A 423 58.13 27.90 7.89
N GLU A 424 58.05 28.39 9.15
CA GLU A 424 57.07 28.00 10.22
C GLU A 424 56.32 29.17 10.94
N GLY A 425 55.24 28.87 11.73
CA GLY A 425 55.12 29.39 13.13
C GLY A 425 53.76 29.87 13.75
N ASN A 426 53.20 29.11 14.73
CA ASN A 426 52.42 29.54 15.94
C ASN A 426 51.04 30.30 15.79
N GLN A 427 50.08 30.45 16.76
CA GLN A 427 49.93 30.04 18.19
C GLN A 427 48.44 29.95 18.74
N ARG A 428 48.19 29.05 19.71
CA ARG A 428 47.16 28.87 20.81
C ARG A 428 45.85 29.72 21.05
N ARG A 429 44.79 28.97 21.50
CA ARG A 429 43.66 29.26 22.48
C ARG A 429 42.53 30.24 22.06
N SER A 430 41.24 30.12 22.46
CA SER A 430 40.65 29.83 23.80
C SER A 430 39.20 29.22 23.78
N LEU A 431 38.43 29.29 24.89
CA LEU A 431 37.13 28.65 25.19
C LEU A 431 35.86 29.54 25.02
N MET A 432 34.68 28.88 25.17
CA MET A 432 33.31 29.37 25.50
C MET A 432 32.34 29.52 24.31
N ALA A 433 31.03 29.21 24.43
CA ALA A 433 30.23 28.66 25.55
C ALA A 433 29.06 27.79 25.04
N MET A 434 28.35 27.10 25.94
CA MET A 434 27.02 26.52 25.70
C MET A 434 25.94 27.43 26.30
N ASP A 435 24.74 27.44 25.72
CA ASP A 435 23.49 27.75 26.42
C ASP A 435 22.36 26.81 25.94
N HIS A 436 21.26 26.73 26.68
CA HIS A 436 20.31 25.62 26.62
C HIS A 436 18.98 25.94 25.91
N GLY A 437 18.64 25.14 24.89
CA GLY A 437 17.25 25.00 24.41
C GLY A 437 16.39 24.18 25.39
N VAL A 438 15.09 24.50 25.47
CA VAL A 438 14.11 23.82 26.35
C VAL A 438 12.94 23.29 25.51
N VAL A 439 12.73 21.97 25.59
CA VAL A 439 12.07 21.14 24.57
C VAL A 439 10.55 20.98 24.75
N SER A 440 9.73 21.28 23.72
CA SER A 440 8.48 20.54 23.39
C SER A 440 7.78 21.06 22.10
N ALA A 441 6.96 20.31 21.34
CA ALA A 441 7.14 19.00 20.65
C ALA A 441 5.82 18.58 19.91
N ILE A 442 5.73 18.77 18.59
CA ILE A 442 4.54 18.51 17.71
C ILE A 442 5.05 18.21 16.27
N ASN A 443 4.46 17.40 15.37
CA ASN A 443 3.61 16.19 15.44
C ASN A 443 3.50 15.55 14.02
N ILE A 444 3.95 14.31 13.82
CA ILE A 444 4.15 13.72 12.47
C ILE A 444 2.90 12.95 11.98
N LYS A 445 1.92 13.63 11.34
CA LYS A 445 0.81 12.94 10.66
C LYS A 445 0.24 13.68 9.43
N THR A 446 -0.11 14.96 9.55
CA THR A 446 -0.73 15.78 8.49
C THR A 446 -0.23 17.23 8.61
N GLY A 447 0.09 17.87 7.48
CA GLY A 447 0.77 19.18 7.47
C GLY A 447 -0.16 20.37 7.18
N SER A 448 -0.72 20.99 8.22
CA SER A 448 -1.41 22.30 8.18
C SER A 448 -1.70 22.81 9.60
N SER A 449 -1.57 24.13 9.88
CA SER A 449 -1.89 24.70 11.21
C SER A 449 -2.00 26.24 11.27
N ILE A 450 -3.01 26.74 11.99
CA ILE A 450 -3.12 28.05 12.70
C ILE A 450 -4.32 27.96 13.69
N PHE A 451 -4.55 28.81 14.71
CA PHE A 451 -3.96 30.10 15.12
C PHE A 451 -3.97 30.27 16.68
N SER A 452 -3.73 31.49 17.17
CA SER A 452 -3.31 31.81 18.56
C SER A 452 -4.40 32.04 19.63
N LEU A 453 -4.01 32.02 20.92
CA LEU A 453 -4.43 32.92 22.03
C LEU A 453 -3.52 32.75 23.28
N GLU A 454 -3.60 33.61 24.31
CA GLU A 454 -2.41 34.09 25.09
C GLU A 454 -2.38 33.90 26.65
N PHE A 455 -1.16 34.03 27.24
CA PHE A 455 -0.77 34.44 28.62
C PHE A 455 -1.13 33.57 29.87
N PRO A 456 -0.50 33.73 31.08
CA PRO A 456 0.71 34.48 31.51
C PRO A 456 1.77 33.65 32.33
N SER A 457 2.78 34.33 32.91
CA SER A 457 4.03 33.81 33.55
C SER A 457 3.94 33.25 35.01
N PRO A 458 4.96 32.50 35.51
CA PRO A 458 4.90 31.73 36.79
C PRO A 458 5.61 32.35 38.02
N GLY A 459 5.46 31.71 39.19
CA GLY A 459 6.11 32.00 40.49
C GLY A 459 6.70 30.76 41.19
N THR A 460 7.38 30.93 42.33
CA THR A 460 8.48 30.03 42.80
C THR A 460 8.36 29.50 44.25
N VAL A 461 9.34 28.65 44.64
CA VAL A 461 9.93 28.43 46.01
C VAL A 461 9.67 27.08 46.75
N SER A 462 10.80 26.51 47.24
CA SER A 462 11.06 25.61 48.39
C SER A 462 10.69 24.10 48.46
N ASN A 463 11.77 23.31 48.62
CA ASN A 463 11.88 22.07 49.43
C ASN A 463 11.89 22.43 50.95
N PRO A 464 11.75 21.53 51.98
CA PRO A 464 12.49 20.25 52.05
C PRO A 464 11.93 19.07 52.94
N ALA A 465 12.74 17.99 52.99
CA ALA A 465 13.08 17.17 54.18
C ALA A 465 12.17 16.04 54.76
N SER A 466 12.70 14.81 54.63
CA SER A 466 12.84 13.78 55.71
C SER A 466 11.64 12.82 56.01
N SER A 467 11.81 11.64 56.64
CA SER A 467 13.01 10.97 57.20
C SER A 467 12.93 9.41 57.27
N LEU A 468 14.09 8.74 57.16
CA LEU A 468 14.61 7.56 57.91
C LEU A 468 13.80 6.25 58.17
N ARG A 469 14.51 5.11 57.91
CA ARG A 469 14.51 3.80 58.65
C ARG A 469 13.26 2.88 58.55
N SER A 470 13.34 1.55 58.72
CA SER A 470 14.48 0.62 58.95
C SER A 470 14.23 -0.84 58.48
N LYS A 471 15.34 -1.56 58.21
CA LYS A 471 15.54 -3.03 58.03
C LYS A 471 15.31 -3.84 59.35
N PRO A 472 15.43 -5.20 59.40
CA PRO A 472 15.23 -6.27 58.39
C PRO A 472 14.56 -7.58 58.95
N SER A 473 14.56 -8.67 58.15
CA SER A 473 14.60 -10.10 58.56
C SER A 473 13.27 -10.74 59.04
N SER A 474 13.08 -12.08 59.05
CA SER A 474 13.67 -13.22 58.28
C SER A 474 12.88 -14.52 58.54
N LYS A 475 13.00 -15.51 57.63
CA LYS A 475 13.15 -16.99 57.85
C LYS A 475 12.44 -17.86 56.79
N LEU A 476 13.00 -19.05 56.58
CA LEU A 476 12.44 -20.15 55.78
C LEU A 476 11.54 -21.04 56.66
N SER A 477 10.68 -21.85 56.04
CA SER A 477 10.34 -23.19 56.55
C SER A 477 9.97 -24.14 55.40
N VAL A 478 10.11 -25.46 55.62
CA VAL A 478 9.88 -26.52 54.62
C VAL A 478 9.27 -27.77 55.30
N SER A 479 8.08 -28.19 54.87
CA SER A 479 7.48 -29.53 55.11
C SER A 479 6.23 -29.67 54.22
N LYS A 480 6.07 -30.68 53.35
CA LYS A 480 5.95 -32.15 53.49
C LYS A 480 4.52 -32.69 53.70
N SER A 481 3.94 -33.17 52.60
CA SER A 481 3.19 -34.44 52.43
C SER A 481 2.00 -34.81 53.35
N THR A 482 0.81 -34.94 52.75
CA THR A 482 -0.13 -36.12 52.75
C THR A 482 -1.39 -35.76 51.92
N GLY A 483 -2.20 -36.66 51.35
CA GLY A 483 -2.19 -38.13 51.30
C GLY A 483 -3.17 -38.66 50.23
N LEU A 484 -3.29 -39.98 50.06
CA LEU A 484 -4.04 -40.63 48.96
C LEU A 484 -5.57 -40.68 49.16
N LYS A 485 -6.33 -40.66 48.05
CA LYS A 485 -7.53 -41.51 47.86
C LYS A 485 -7.55 -42.13 46.45
N LYS A 486 -8.15 -43.32 46.31
CA LYS A 486 -8.24 -44.13 45.07
C LYS A 486 -9.71 -44.36 44.67
N THR A 487 -9.90 -44.87 43.44
CA THR A 487 -11.14 -45.49 42.89
C THR A 487 -12.25 -44.50 42.49
N LYS A 488 -13.15 -44.81 41.53
CA LYS A 488 -13.47 -46.08 40.84
C LYS A 488 -13.51 -45.95 39.32
N SER A 489 -13.31 -47.07 38.62
CA SER A 489 -13.67 -47.28 37.22
C SER A 489 -15.11 -47.79 37.07
N VAL A 490 -15.82 -47.38 36.02
CA VAL A 490 -17.03 -48.05 35.51
C VAL A 490 -16.99 -48.01 33.98
N SER A 491 -17.29 -49.14 33.34
CA SER A 491 -17.38 -49.31 31.88
C SER A 491 -18.85 -49.47 31.42
N LYS A 492 -19.05 -49.61 30.09
CA LYS A 492 -20.32 -49.73 29.32
C LYS A 492 -20.76 -48.38 28.71
N LYS A 493 -21.32 -48.33 27.49
CA LYS A 493 -21.60 -49.40 26.50
C LYS A 493 -21.71 -48.76 25.10
N ALA A 494 -21.21 -49.44 24.07
CA ALA A 494 -21.56 -49.14 22.68
C ALA A 494 -22.47 -50.25 22.13
N PRO A 495 -23.53 -49.92 21.36
CA PRO A 495 -24.17 -50.83 20.43
C PRO A 495 -23.55 -50.70 19.02
N GLN A 496 -23.35 -51.84 18.36
CA GLN A 496 -23.18 -51.92 16.90
C GLN A 496 -24.61 -51.93 16.24
N ILE A 497 -24.88 -52.14 14.94
CA ILE A 497 -24.23 -53.03 13.96
C ILE A 497 -24.87 -52.91 12.54
N LYS A 498 -24.15 -53.38 11.50
CA LYS A 498 -24.61 -53.73 10.11
C LYS A 498 -24.96 -52.57 9.16
N ASP A 499 -24.80 -52.66 7.83
CA ASP A 499 -24.17 -53.63 6.87
C ASP A 499 -24.00 -52.84 5.53
N ARG A 500 -23.21 -53.14 4.48
CA ARG A 500 -22.31 -54.23 3.99
C ARG A 500 -21.14 -53.55 3.20
N LYS A 501 -19.97 -54.15 2.90
CA LYS A 501 -19.59 -55.18 1.88
C LYS A 501 -20.15 -54.88 0.48
N ILE A 502 -19.36 -54.91 -0.60
CA ILE A 502 -18.42 -55.94 -1.11
C ILE A 502 -17.24 -55.21 -1.82
N ARG A 503 -15.94 -55.40 -1.50
CA ARG A 503 -14.97 -56.42 -2.01
C ARG A 503 -14.84 -56.45 -3.56
N LYS A 504 -13.66 -56.60 -4.20
CA LYS A 504 -12.41 -57.30 -3.83
C LYS A 504 -11.24 -56.93 -4.80
N THR A 505 -9.97 -56.95 -4.32
CA THR A 505 -8.67 -57.43 -4.93
C THR A 505 -8.46 -57.44 -6.46
N SER A 506 -7.27 -57.25 -7.06
CA SER A 506 -5.86 -57.63 -6.71
C SER A 506 -4.87 -56.81 -7.57
N SER A 507 -3.71 -56.27 -7.16
CA SER A 507 -2.47 -56.82 -6.54
C SER A 507 -1.51 -57.59 -7.47
N LEU A 508 -0.46 -56.93 -7.96
CA LEU A 508 0.90 -57.35 -8.41
C LEU A 508 1.58 -56.08 -8.98
N LYS A 509 2.80 -55.58 -8.70
CA LYS A 509 4.06 -56.04 -8.08
C LYS A 509 5.13 -56.57 -9.06
N ASP A 510 6.35 -56.03 -8.88
CA ASP A 510 7.69 -56.49 -9.31
C ASP A 510 8.09 -56.36 -10.81
N LEU A 511 8.90 -55.33 -11.13
CA LEU A 511 10.27 -55.51 -11.65
C LEU A 511 11.13 -54.24 -11.50
N GLU A 512 12.45 -54.42 -11.31
CA GLU A 512 13.50 -53.39 -11.33
C GLU A 512 14.41 -53.62 -12.56
N ASP A 513 15.01 -52.55 -13.11
CA ASP A 513 16.46 -52.41 -13.44
C ASP A 513 16.78 -51.50 -14.66
N LEU A 514 17.87 -50.71 -14.50
CA LEU A 514 18.98 -50.38 -15.44
C LEU A 514 18.66 -50.00 -16.92
N THR A 515 19.30 -49.01 -17.59
CA THR A 515 20.39 -48.04 -17.25
C THR A 515 20.51 -46.94 -18.31
N THR A 516 21.11 -45.80 -17.93
CA THR A 516 21.88 -44.82 -18.76
C THR A 516 21.53 -44.61 -20.25
N GLY A 517 21.14 -43.38 -20.61
CA GLY A 517 21.08 -42.92 -22.02
C GLY A 517 20.98 -41.40 -22.16
N ALA A 518 22.06 -40.67 -21.89
CA ALA A 518 22.11 -39.22 -22.07
C ALA A 518 22.62 -38.83 -23.47
N LEU A 519 21.77 -38.20 -24.29
CA LEU A 519 22.17 -37.42 -25.46
C LEU A 519 21.20 -36.27 -25.69
N CYS A 520 21.72 -35.11 -26.07
CA CYS A 520 20.92 -33.98 -26.53
C CYS A 520 20.36 -34.25 -27.93
N ILE A 521 19.11 -33.86 -28.18
CA ILE A 521 18.58 -33.70 -29.55
C ILE A 521 17.91 -32.32 -29.63
N SER A 522 18.30 -31.56 -30.64
CA SER A 522 17.72 -30.25 -30.96
C SER A 522 16.27 -30.38 -31.44
N SER A 523 15.42 -29.41 -31.06
CA SER A 523 14.04 -29.32 -31.51
C SER A 523 13.96 -29.05 -33.03
N LEU A 524 13.85 -30.12 -33.82
CA LEU A 524 13.53 -30.05 -35.24
C LEU A 524 12.01 -29.85 -35.41
N SER A 525 11.62 -28.83 -36.17
CA SER A 525 10.24 -28.54 -36.52
C SER A 525 9.69 -29.58 -37.49
N ILE A 526 8.50 -30.12 -37.20
CA ILE A 526 7.74 -31.00 -38.08
C ILE A 526 6.32 -30.44 -38.18
N HIS A 527 5.99 -29.84 -39.32
CA HIS A 527 4.60 -29.70 -39.74
C HIS A 527 4.03 -31.08 -40.01
N HIS A 528 2.84 -31.39 -39.49
CA HIS A 528 1.85 -32.20 -40.18
C HIS A 528 0.44 -31.77 -39.75
N ASP A 529 -0.54 -32.15 -40.56
CA ASP A 529 -1.72 -31.32 -40.84
C ASP A 529 -2.99 -32.19 -40.91
N VAL A 530 -4.14 -31.60 -40.50
CA VAL A 530 -5.52 -32.14 -40.57
C VAL A 530 -5.79 -33.56 -39.99
N HIS A 531 -7.03 -34.01 -39.71
CA HIS A 531 -8.41 -33.48 -39.79
C HIS A 531 -9.21 -34.08 -38.60
N ASP A 532 -10.16 -33.35 -38.02
CA ASP A 532 -11.55 -33.86 -37.82
C ASP A 532 -12.52 -32.68 -37.64
N GLU A 533 -13.83 -32.89 -37.85
CA GLU A 533 -14.81 -31.82 -38.08
C GLU A 533 -15.78 -31.58 -36.92
N THR A 534 -16.18 -30.31 -36.69
CA THR A 534 -17.53 -29.97 -36.23
C THR A 534 -17.85 -28.48 -36.46
N GLU A 535 -18.95 -28.18 -37.16
CA GLU A 535 -19.35 -26.81 -37.51
C GLU A 535 -20.03 -26.06 -36.36
N GLN A 536 -19.63 -24.80 -36.12
CA GLN A 536 -20.55 -23.75 -35.66
C GLN A 536 -20.01 -22.32 -35.81
N GLY A 537 -20.74 -21.47 -36.57
CA GLY A 537 -20.80 -20.03 -36.34
C GLY A 537 -19.58 -19.17 -36.73
N VAL A 538 -19.21 -19.11 -38.01
CA VAL A 538 -18.26 -18.11 -38.50
C VAL A 538 -18.88 -16.71 -38.46
N ILE A 539 -18.36 -15.85 -37.58
CA ILE A 539 -18.41 -14.39 -37.73
C ILE A 539 -17.03 -13.98 -38.23
N SER A 540 -16.93 -13.48 -39.46
CA SER A 540 -15.65 -13.04 -40.04
C SER A 540 -15.27 -11.67 -39.49
N SER A 541 -14.44 -11.63 -38.45
CA SER A 541 -13.63 -10.46 -38.16
C SER A 541 -12.73 -10.16 -39.37
N ARG A 542 -12.66 -8.89 -39.76
CA ARG A 542 -11.54 -8.37 -40.55
C ARG A 542 -10.46 -7.97 -39.56
N ASP A 543 -9.79 -8.98 -39.02
CA ASP A 543 -8.52 -8.74 -38.34
C ASP A 543 -7.51 -8.35 -39.42
N ASP A 544 -6.99 -7.11 -39.37
CA ASP A 544 -5.73 -6.81 -40.05
C ASP A 544 -4.70 -7.81 -39.51
N PRO A 545 -3.91 -8.47 -40.38
CA PRO A 545 -2.90 -9.41 -39.90
C PRO A 545 -1.89 -8.63 -39.05
N GLU A 546 -1.83 -8.94 -37.76
CA GLU A 546 -0.71 -8.51 -36.93
C GLU A 546 0.56 -9.10 -37.56
N GLU A 547 1.33 -8.29 -38.28
CA GLU A 547 2.65 -8.73 -38.78
C GLU A 547 3.45 -9.23 -37.59
N ASP A 548 3.70 -10.55 -37.55
CA ASP A 548 4.28 -11.25 -36.41
C ASP A 548 5.52 -10.49 -35.92
N MET A 549 5.40 -9.90 -34.73
CA MET A 549 6.57 -9.46 -33.99
C MET A 549 7.37 -10.72 -33.70
N ALA A 550 8.51 -10.91 -34.37
CA ALA A 550 9.38 -12.06 -34.17
C ALA A 550 9.72 -12.18 -32.67
N GLU A 551 9.02 -13.07 -31.97
CA GLU A 551 9.03 -13.04 -30.51
C GLU A 551 10.41 -13.46 -30.01
N PHE A 552 11.07 -12.58 -29.24
CA PHE A 552 12.41 -12.81 -28.71
C PHE A 552 12.43 -14.09 -27.87
N VAL A 553 12.87 -15.18 -28.49
CA VAL A 553 12.97 -16.52 -27.87
C VAL A 553 13.98 -16.45 -26.74
N HIS A 554 13.51 -16.55 -25.51
CA HIS A 554 14.36 -16.52 -24.33
C HIS A 554 15.34 -17.71 -24.33
N ASP A 555 16.62 -17.46 -24.05
CA ASP A 555 17.68 -18.48 -24.06
C ASP A 555 18.06 -18.89 -22.63
N PRO A 556 17.73 -20.13 -22.18
CA PRO A 556 18.06 -20.62 -20.85
C PRO A 556 19.56 -20.76 -20.56
N GLN A 557 20.40 -20.96 -21.59
CA GLN A 557 21.86 -21.09 -21.43
C GLN A 557 22.51 -19.73 -21.20
N ILE A 558 22.06 -18.71 -21.96
CA ILE A 558 22.45 -17.32 -21.73
C ILE A 558 21.97 -16.88 -20.34
N TYR A 559 20.71 -17.15 -19.98
CA TYR A 559 20.18 -16.85 -18.64
C TYR A 559 21.00 -17.51 -17.53
N ALA A 560 21.25 -18.82 -17.61
CA ALA A 560 21.99 -19.56 -16.59
C ALA A 560 23.44 -19.09 -16.44
N THR A 561 24.07 -18.66 -17.54
CA THR A 561 25.42 -18.08 -17.53
C THR A 561 25.39 -16.72 -16.81
N LEU A 562 24.54 -15.80 -17.27
CA LEU A 562 24.43 -14.44 -16.72
C LEU A 562 23.98 -14.44 -15.24
N ALA A 563 23.25 -15.45 -14.78
CA ALA A 563 22.86 -15.62 -13.39
C ALA A 563 24.06 -15.81 -12.43
N GLY A 564 25.16 -16.42 -12.89
CA GLY A 564 26.37 -16.63 -12.08
C GLY A 564 27.13 -15.33 -11.77
N ASP A 565 26.96 -14.33 -12.63
CA ASP A 565 27.56 -13.00 -12.51
C ASP A 565 26.65 -12.00 -11.78
N THR A 566 25.38 -12.32 -11.54
CA THR A 566 24.46 -11.51 -10.73
C THR A 566 24.90 -11.54 -9.25
N GLN A 567 25.16 -10.38 -8.65
CA GLN A 567 25.58 -10.27 -7.25
C GLN A 567 24.39 -10.03 -6.33
N SER A 568 24.31 -10.79 -5.24
CA SER A 568 23.15 -10.88 -4.34
C SER A 568 23.59 -10.86 -2.87
N VAL A 569 22.72 -10.34 -2.00
CA VAL A 569 22.91 -10.33 -0.54
C VAL A 569 22.38 -11.63 0.07
N TYR A 570 21.28 -12.16 -0.49
CA TYR A 570 20.78 -13.49 -0.19
C TYR A 570 21.48 -14.55 -1.06
N ARG A 571 21.95 -15.63 -0.42
CA ARG A 571 22.48 -16.79 -1.14
C ARG A 571 21.36 -17.51 -1.90
N PHE A 572 21.51 -17.60 -3.22
CA PHE A 572 20.62 -18.42 -4.05
C PHE A 572 21.01 -19.91 -4.00
N THR A 573 20.01 -20.78 -4.15
CA THR A 573 20.14 -22.24 -4.10
C THR A 573 19.91 -22.91 -5.44
N LYS A 574 19.17 -22.25 -6.33
CA LYS A 574 18.75 -22.73 -7.65
C LYS A 574 18.47 -21.54 -8.58
N LEU A 575 18.35 -21.82 -9.87
CA LEU A 575 17.59 -20.97 -10.78
C LEU A 575 16.11 -21.32 -10.64
N ALA A 576 15.22 -20.33 -10.67
CA ALA A 576 13.78 -20.58 -10.70
C ALA A 576 13.36 -21.02 -12.10
N TYR A 577 12.54 -22.07 -12.22
CA TYR A 577 12.14 -22.63 -13.51
C TYR A 577 11.48 -21.61 -14.45
N PRO A 578 10.43 -20.85 -14.05
CA PRO A 578 9.80 -19.90 -14.97
C PRO A 578 10.72 -18.76 -15.42
N ASP A 579 11.69 -18.33 -14.59
CA ASP A 579 12.63 -17.29 -15.00
C ASP A 579 13.71 -17.84 -15.96
N LEU A 580 14.21 -19.07 -15.71
CA LEU A 580 15.16 -19.77 -16.59
C LEU A 580 14.56 -20.04 -17.98
N ASN A 581 13.25 -20.28 -18.04
CA ASN A 581 12.50 -20.55 -19.26
C ASN A 581 11.78 -19.30 -19.80
N GLY A 582 12.10 -18.09 -19.32
CA GLY A 582 11.57 -16.81 -19.83
C GLY A 582 10.04 -16.68 -19.84
N SER A 583 9.34 -17.41 -18.95
CA SER A 583 7.92 -17.70 -19.10
C SER A 583 7.03 -16.45 -18.91
N LYS A 584 6.20 -16.16 -19.91
CA LYS A 584 5.20 -15.08 -19.93
C LYS A 584 3.87 -15.48 -19.27
N GLY A 585 2.93 -14.54 -19.18
CA GLY A 585 1.52 -14.83 -18.88
C GLY A 585 0.80 -15.44 -20.09
N THR A 586 -0.52 -15.63 -19.97
CA THR A 586 -1.37 -15.93 -21.13
C THR A 586 -1.55 -14.70 -22.04
N VAL A 587 -1.59 -14.91 -23.36
CA VAL A 587 -1.99 -13.91 -24.37
C VAL A 587 -3.48 -13.55 -24.21
N ILE A 588 -4.32 -14.57 -24.04
CA ILE A 588 -5.77 -14.43 -23.89
C ILE A 588 -6.06 -13.64 -22.60
N PRO A 589 -6.89 -12.58 -22.64
CA PRO A 589 -7.33 -11.86 -21.45
C PRO A 589 -8.07 -12.76 -20.45
N GLU A 590 -7.72 -12.65 -19.16
CA GLU A 590 -8.38 -13.34 -18.06
C GLU A 590 -9.36 -12.37 -17.36
N PRO A 591 -10.59 -12.76 -17.00
CA PRO A 591 -11.54 -11.87 -16.34
C PRO A 591 -11.20 -11.67 -14.85
N LEU A 592 -11.42 -10.45 -14.34
CA LEU A 592 -11.22 -10.11 -12.93
C LEU A 592 -12.00 -11.02 -11.99
N TYR A 593 -11.37 -11.42 -10.89
CA TYR A 593 -11.94 -12.38 -9.95
C TYR A 593 -13.23 -11.86 -9.27
N PHE A 594 -14.35 -12.53 -9.53
CA PHE A 594 -15.61 -12.23 -8.86
C PHE A 594 -15.57 -12.64 -7.38
N ARG A 595 -15.32 -11.65 -6.53
CA ARG A 595 -15.25 -11.82 -5.07
C ARG A 595 -16.62 -12.12 -4.47
N LYS A 596 -16.83 -13.38 -4.07
CA LYS A 596 -18.04 -13.86 -3.36
C LYS A 596 -18.40 -12.94 -2.17
N PHE A 597 -19.67 -12.55 -2.07
CA PHE A 597 -20.20 -11.81 -0.92
C PHE A 597 -19.94 -12.57 0.40
N GLY A 598 -19.61 -11.84 1.47
CA GLY A 598 -19.37 -12.43 2.79
C GLY A 598 -18.06 -13.20 2.97
N VAL A 599 -17.21 -13.37 1.94
CA VAL A 599 -15.96 -14.16 2.04
C VAL A 599 -15.04 -13.69 3.18
N GLN A 600 -14.84 -12.37 3.32
CA GLN A 600 -14.04 -11.78 4.40
C GLN A 600 -14.62 -12.03 5.78
N ARG A 601 -15.95 -12.05 5.91
CA ARG A 601 -16.64 -12.43 7.14
C ARG A 601 -16.31 -13.88 7.49
N ILE A 602 -16.47 -14.80 6.52
CA ILE A 602 -16.15 -16.22 6.69
C ILE A 602 -14.68 -16.39 7.13
N LYS A 603 -13.71 -15.74 6.48
CA LYS A 603 -12.29 -15.83 6.86
C LYS A 603 -11.97 -15.22 8.23
N VAL A 604 -12.63 -14.13 8.62
CA VAL A 604 -12.55 -13.59 10.00
C VAL A 604 -13.14 -14.57 11.03
N PHE A 605 -14.20 -15.31 10.69
CA PHE A 605 -14.78 -16.32 11.56
C PHE A 605 -13.88 -17.57 11.67
N GLU A 606 -13.30 -18.04 10.57
CA GLU A 606 -12.27 -19.11 10.58
C GLU A 606 -11.06 -18.72 11.44
N ASP A 607 -10.64 -17.45 11.42
CA ASP A 607 -9.55 -16.92 12.27
C ASP A 607 -9.91 -16.88 13.76
N ILE A 608 -11.15 -16.50 14.10
CA ILE A 608 -11.65 -16.55 15.48
C ILE A 608 -11.76 -18.01 15.97
N GLU A 609 -12.16 -18.94 15.09
CA GLU A 609 -12.26 -20.36 15.40
C GLU A 609 -10.90 -20.97 15.81
N ARG A 610 -9.77 -20.54 15.20
CA ARG A 610 -8.42 -20.95 15.62
C ARG A 610 -8.16 -20.72 17.12
N MET A 611 -8.80 -19.72 17.72
CA MET A 611 -8.67 -19.38 19.14
C MET A 611 -9.67 -20.11 20.05
N ILE A 612 -10.85 -20.46 19.53
CA ILE A 612 -11.87 -21.20 20.28
C ILE A 612 -11.48 -22.69 20.35
N HIS A 613 -10.86 -23.20 19.28
CA HIS A 613 -10.44 -24.58 19.10
C HIS A 613 -8.91 -24.69 18.91
N PRO A 614 -8.09 -24.39 19.95
CA PRO A 614 -6.64 -24.53 19.88
C PRO A 614 -6.20 -25.98 19.64
N GLU A 615 -7.03 -26.98 19.98
CA GLU A 615 -6.80 -28.39 19.66
C GLU A 615 -6.83 -28.71 18.16
N CYS A 616 -7.37 -27.81 17.33
CA CYS A 616 -7.39 -27.91 15.87
C CYS A 616 -6.21 -27.18 15.19
N VAL A 617 -5.26 -26.62 15.96
CA VAL A 617 -4.10 -25.89 15.46
C VAL A 617 -2.85 -26.77 15.50
N ILE A 618 -2.10 -26.81 14.40
CA ILE A 618 -0.89 -27.63 14.23
C ILE A 618 0.38 -26.85 14.60
N ASP A 619 0.44 -25.56 14.27
CA ASP A 619 1.56 -24.63 14.51
C ASP A 619 2.95 -25.18 14.08
N ARG A 620 3.00 -25.88 12.95
CA ARG A 620 4.24 -26.48 12.42
C ARG A 620 4.93 -25.53 11.46
N VAL A 621 6.08 -24.99 11.84
CA VAL A 621 6.98 -24.29 10.91
C VAL A 621 7.47 -25.28 9.84
N VAL A 622 7.28 -24.94 8.57
CA VAL A 622 7.69 -25.77 7.40
C VAL A 622 8.75 -25.09 6.53
N TYR A 623 8.94 -23.78 6.69
CA TYR A 623 10.04 -23.02 6.08
C TYR A 623 10.42 -21.86 7.01
N ASP A 624 11.73 -21.65 7.19
CA ASP A 624 12.28 -20.62 8.08
C ASP A 624 13.61 -20.09 7.54
N MET A 625 13.57 -18.88 6.98
CA MET A 625 14.75 -18.19 6.44
C MET A 625 15.71 -17.73 7.56
N ASP A 626 15.20 -17.38 8.74
CA ASP A 626 16.02 -16.97 9.89
C ASP A 626 16.88 -18.15 10.37
N ASP A 627 16.28 -19.35 10.49
CA ASP A 627 17.01 -20.58 10.83
C ASP A 627 18.01 -21.01 9.75
N ILE A 628 17.67 -20.91 8.46
CA ILE A 628 18.60 -21.23 7.36
C ILE A 628 19.83 -20.31 7.40
N VAL A 629 19.65 -19.00 7.56
CA VAL A 629 20.75 -18.04 7.70
C VAL A 629 21.55 -18.31 8.98
N THR A 630 20.88 -18.55 10.10
CA THR A 630 21.53 -18.83 11.40
C THR A 630 22.39 -20.10 11.35
N ARG A 631 21.92 -21.17 10.69
CA ARG A 631 22.67 -22.42 10.52
C ARG A 631 23.85 -22.31 9.55
N ALA A 632 23.77 -21.41 8.56
CA ALA A 632 24.88 -21.13 7.64
C ALA A 632 25.92 -20.14 8.21
N GLY A 633 25.50 -19.23 9.10
CA GLY A 633 26.36 -18.21 9.69
C GLY A 633 27.06 -17.33 8.65
N SER A 634 28.34 -17.01 8.87
CA SER A 634 29.15 -16.24 7.91
C SER A 634 29.37 -16.94 6.56
N ALA A 635 29.12 -18.25 6.45
CA ALA A 635 29.17 -19.00 5.20
C ALA A 635 27.87 -18.91 4.37
N TYR A 636 26.90 -18.10 4.80
CA TYR A 636 25.72 -17.78 3.98
C TYR A 636 26.11 -16.91 2.78
N SER A 637 26.53 -15.65 3.00
CA SER A 637 26.80 -14.71 1.91
C SER A 637 28.14 -14.90 1.17
N SER A 638 29.07 -15.70 1.70
CA SER A 638 30.42 -15.88 1.09
C SER A 638 30.50 -17.01 0.05
N ALA A 639 29.44 -17.81 -0.12
CA ALA A 639 29.47 -19.01 -0.93
C ALA A 639 28.68 -18.84 -2.26
N LYS A 640 29.38 -18.43 -3.33
CA LYS A 640 28.83 -18.52 -4.69
C LYS A 640 28.49 -19.98 -5.00
N SER A 641 27.21 -20.24 -5.26
CA SER A 641 26.66 -21.53 -5.65
C SER A 641 26.71 -21.69 -7.17
N HIS A 642 27.00 -22.90 -7.66
CA HIS A 642 26.74 -23.24 -9.05
C HIS A 642 25.22 -23.44 -9.22
N LEU A 643 24.54 -22.38 -9.65
CA LEU A 643 23.08 -22.36 -9.77
C LEU A 643 22.64 -23.22 -10.96
N THR A 644 21.72 -24.13 -10.68
CA THR A 644 21.05 -24.98 -11.69
C THR A 644 19.56 -25.08 -11.35
N ASN A 645 18.74 -25.54 -12.30
CA ASN A 645 17.40 -26.02 -12.01
C ASN A 645 17.38 -27.56 -12.08
N ARG A 646 16.46 -28.20 -11.36
CA ARG A 646 16.24 -29.67 -11.35
C ARG A 646 14.77 -30.04 -11.14
N ASP A 647 13.82 -29.14 -11.39
CA ASP A 647 12.43 -29.33 -10.98
C ASP A 647 11.71 -30.41 -11.81
N GLU A 648 12.09 -30.58 -13.09
CA GLU A 648 11.68 -31.70 -13.94
C GLU A 648 12.04 -33.07 -13.36
N LEU A 649 13.07 -33.15 -12.51
CA LEU A 649 13.50 -34.36 -11.80
C LEU A 649 12.84 -34.52 -10.42
N ARG A 650 12.03 -33.55 -9.99
CA ARG A 650 11.33 -33.51 -8.69
C ARG A 650 9.83 -33.73 -8.82
N VAL A 651 9.23 -33.27 -9.92
CA VAL A 651 7.79 -33.44 -10.19
C VAL A 651 7.37 -34.91 -10.17
N GLY A 652 6.20 -35.18 -9.59
CA GLY A 652 5.70 -36.54 -9.34
C GLY A 652 6.38 -37.27 -8.16
N GLY A 653 7.45 -36.71 -7.58
CA GLY A 653 8.19 -37.28 -6.46
C GLY A 653 7.70 -36.81 -5.09
N LEU A 654 7.43 -37.75 -4.18
CA LEU A 654 7.10 -37.43 -2.78
C LEU A 654 8.34 -36.85 -2.05
N GLU A 655 8.38 -35.54 -1.86
CA GLU A 655 9.49 -34.84 -1.21
C GLU A 655 9.31 -34.68 0.31
N GLY A 656 9.48 -35.76 1.08
CA GLY A 656 9.60 -35.69 2.54
C GLY A 656 8.37 -36.20 3.30
N THR A 657 7.61 -35.30 3.94
CA THR A 657 6.42 -35.72 4.73
C THR A 657 5.15 -35.64 3.86
N PRO A 658 4.35 -36.71 3.73
CA PRO A 658 3.09 -36.67 2.98
C PRO A 658 2.14 -35.57 3.47
N SER A 659 1.45 -34.91 2.52
CA SER A 659 0.48 -33.84 2.75
C SER A 659 1.01 -32.64 3.56
N VAL A 660 2.31 -32.34 3.47
CA VAL A 660 2.94 -31.16 4.05
C VAL A 660 3.64 -30.37 2.96
N LEU A 661 3.15 -29.17 2.67
CA LEU A 661 3.75 -28.32 1.64
C LEU A 661 5.17 -27.93 2.02
N ARG A 662 6.06 -27.95 1.01
CA ARG A 662 7.41 -27.41 1.08
C ARG A 662 7.46 -26.09 0.34
N PHE A 663 8.30 -25.18 0.84
CA PHE A 663 8.47 -23.84 0.28
C PHE A 663 9.95 -23.56 0.01
N ASN A 664 10.25 -22.70 -0.96
CA ASN A 664 11.58 -22.12 -1.16
C ASN A 664 11.47 -20.71 -1.75
N ALA A 665 12.35 -19.79 -1.33
CA ALA A 665 12.50 -18.46 -1.93
C ALA A 665 13.97 -18.05 -2.12
N GLN A 666 14.92 -18.99 -2.01
CA GLN A 666 16.35 -18.74 -2.22
C GLN A 666 16.71 -18.81 -3.71
N PHE A 667 16.19 -17.85 -4.48
CA PHE A 667 16.45 -17.61 -5.90
C PHE A 667 16.18 -16.12 -6.22
N GLU A 668 16.57 -15.66 -7.41
CA GLU A 668 16.47 -14.24 -7.78
C GLU A 668 15.02 -13.71 -7.72
N SER A 669 14.85 -12.49 -7.18
CA SER A 669 13.55 -11.88 -6.89
C SER A 669 12.64 -12.63 -5.90
N GLY A 670 13.09 -13.76 -5.33
CA GLY A 670 12.35 -14.54 -4.35
C GLY A 670 12.12 -13.77 -3.03
N ASN A 671 10.89 -13.82 -2.50
CA ASN A 671 10.57 -13.28 -1.18
C ASN A 671 9.53 -14.15 -0.46
N LEU A 672 10.02 -14.88 0.55
CA LEU A 672 9.27 -15.47 1.65
C LEU A 672 10.26 -15.62 2.83
N ARG A 673 9.86 -15.25 4.05
CA ARG A 673 10.69 -15.40 5.26
C ARG A 673 10.34 -16.65 6.06
N LYS A 674 9.05 -16.91 6.27
CA LYS A 674 8.58 -18.00 7.13
C LYS A 674 7.22 -18.52 6.66
N ALA A 675 7.04 -19.83 6.69
CA ALA A 675 5.75 -20.49 6.45
C ALA A 675 5.44 -21.45 7.61
N ILE A 676 4.23 -21.34 8.14
CA ILE A 676 3.76 -22.10 9.31
C ILE A 676 2.44 -22.77 8.95
N GLN A 677 2.40 -24.10 8.99
CA GLN A 677 1.19 -24.88 8.81
C GLN A 677 0.32 -24.79 10.06
N ILE A 678 -0.79 -24.07 9.95
CA ILE A 678 -1.74 -23.80 11.05
C ILE A 678 -2.80 -24.90 11.14
N ARG A 679 -3.29 -25.39 9.99
CA ARG A 679 -4.20 -26.54 9.87
C ARG A 679 -3.75 -27.42 8.70
N ALA A 680 -4.36 -28.58 8.50
CA ALA A 680 -3.92 -29.57 7.50
C ALA A 680 -3.62 -28.96 6.12
N TYR A 681 -4.55 -28.16 5.59
CA TYR A 681 -4.43 -27.46 4.30
C TYR A 681 -4.36 -25.93 4.46
N GLU A 682 -3.73 -25.44 5.54
CA GLU A 682 -3.67 -23.99 5.83
C GLU A 682 -2.30 -23.54 6.33
N TYR A 683 -1.77 -22.49 5.71
CA TYR A 683 -0.43 -21.98 5.95
C TYR A 683 -0.45 -20.46 6.16
N ASP A 684 0.02 -20.00 7.33
CA ASP A 684 0.34 -18.60 7.56
C ASP A 684 1.76 -18.32 7.02
N LEU A 685 1.85 -17.33 6.14
CA LEU A 685 3.05 -16.91 5.43
C LEU A 685 3.47 -15.52 5.90
N ILE A 686 4.78 -15.34 6.06
CA ILE A 686 5.39 -14.08 6.49
C ILE A 686 6.43 -13.69 5.46
N LEU A 687 6.25 -12.51 4.87
CA LEU A 687 7.20 -11.93 3.91
C LEU A 687 8.43 -11.38 4.63
N ASN A 688 9.56 -11.34 3.93
CA ASN A 688 10.74 -10.64 4.38
C ASN A 688 10.55 -9.14 4.10
N PRO A 689 10.85 -8.22 5.04
CA PRO A 689 10.93 -6.79 4.72
C PRO A 689 12.12 -6.52 3.79
N ASP A 690 12.11 -5.37 3.13
CA ASP A 690 13.21 -4.92 2.27
C ASP A 690 14.53 -4.87 3.07
N ILE A 691 15.66 -5.19 2.41
CA ILE A 691 16.99 -5.21 3.06
C ILE A 691 17.26 -3.91 3.84
N ASN A 692 17.77 -4.07 5.06
CA ASN A 692 18.07 -3.02 6.04
C ASN A 692 16.84 -2.26 6.58
N THR A 693 15.61 -2.62 6.20
CA THR A 693 14.37 -2.06 6.75
C THR A 693 13.73 -2.97 7.83
N ASN A 694 12.54 -2.59 8.30
CA ASN A 694 11.60 -3.43 9.06
C ASN A 694 10.17 -3.35 8.49
N HIS A 695 10.04 -3.01 7.21
CA HIS A 695 8.78 -2.63 6.56
C HIS A 695 8.79 -2.91 5.04
N HIS A 696 7.82 -2.36 4.30
CA HIS A 696 7.59 -2.54 2.85
C HIS A 696 7.08 -3.93 2.40
N HIS A 697 6.51 -4.70 3.32
CA HIS A 697 5.92 -6.02 3.05
C HIS A 697 4.77 -5.96 2.01
N GLN A 698 5.04 -6.37 0.76
CA GLN A 698 4.03 -6.44 -0.32
C GLN A 698 4.39 -7.42 -1.43
N TRP A 699 5.62 -7.38 -1.95
CA TRP A 699 6.10 -8.31 -2.97
C TRP A 699 6.30 -9.70 -2.37
N PHE A 700 5.84 -10.72 -3.08
CA PHE A 700 6.11 -12.11 -2.76
C PHE A 700 6.38 -12.89 -4.04
N TYR A 701 7.31 -13.83 -3.95
CA TYR A 701 7.62 -14.78 -5.01
C TYR A 701 8.27 -16.00 -4.35
N PHE A 702 7.64 -17.16 -4.42
CA PHE A 702 8.12 -18.39 -3.78
C PHE A 702 7.68 -19.64 -4.54
N GLU A 703 8.51 -20.67 -4.45
CA GLU A 703 8.22 -22.05 -4.84
C GLU A 703 7.34 -22.73 -3.78
N VAL A 704 6.40 -23.55 -4.21
CA VAL A 704 5.65 -24.52 -3.41
C VAL A 704 5.76 -25.89 -4.07
N SER A 705 5.96 -26.94 -3.28
CA SER A 705 6.00 -28.33 -3.75
C SER A 705 5.41 -29.29 -2.71
N ASN A 706 5.24 -30.57 -3.09
CA ASN A 706 4.71 -31.63 -2.22
C ASN A 706 3.23 -31.43 -1.83
N MET A 707 2.43 -30.92 -2.77
CA MET A 707 0.96 -30.80 -2.70
C MET A 707 0.24 -32.09 -3.13
N ASP A 708 -0.98 -32.25 -2.63
CA ASP A 708 -1.95 -33.25 -3.09
C ASP A 708 -2.89 -32.64 -4.16
N ALA A 709 -3.17 -33.41 -5.22
CA ALA A 709 -4.05 -32.98 -6.31
C ALA A 709 -5.48 -32.69 -5.83
N HIS A 710 -6.10 -31.70 -6.46
CA HIS A 710 -7.46 -31.22 -6.24
C HIS A 710 -7.81 -30.89 -4.77
N CYS A 711 -6.80 -30.67 -3.92
CA CYS A 711 -6.95 -30.23 -2.54
C CYS A 711 -6.82 -28.71 -2.42
N SER A 712 -7.73 -28.09 -1.67
CA SER A 712 -7.78 -26.64 -1.46
C SER A 712 -6.85 -26.18 -0.33
N TYR A 713 -5.70 -25.62 -0.69
CA TYR A 713 -4.71 -25.05 0.25
C TYR A 713 -4.96 -23.55 0.46
N ARG A 714 -5.23 -23.13 1.70
CA ARG A 714 -5.31 -21.72 2.10
C ARG A 714 -3.92 -21.18 2.45
N PHE A 715 -3.55 -20.07 1.82
CA PHE A 715 -2.37 -19.27 2.16
C PHE A 715 -2.82 -17.94 2.75
N ASN A 716 -2.34 -17.61 3.95
CA ASN A 716 -2.60 -16.34 4.62
C ASN A 716 -1.28 -15.54 4.71
N ILE A 717 -1.07 -14.49 3.92
CA ILE A 717 0.11 -13.60 4.09
C ILE A 717 -0.21 -12.59 5.19
N VAL A 718 0.34 -12.78 6.40
CA VAL A 718 -0.15 -12.13 7.64
C VAL A 718 0.53 -10.82 8.04
N ASN A 719 1.59 -10.38 7.32
CA ASN A 719 2.36 -9.19 7.66
C ASN A 719 2.23 -8.03 6.65
N CYS A 720 1.15 -7.97 5.86
CA CYS A 720 0.91 -6.83 4.95
C CYS A 720 0.58 -5.54 5.72
N GLU A 721 0.93 -4.39 5.14
CA GLU A 721 0.94 -3.10 5.86
C GLU A 721 -0.10 -2.06 5.45
N LYS A 722 -0.62 -2.15 4.23
CA LYS A 722 -1.57 -1.18 3.65
C LYS A 722 -2.96 -1.42 4.25
N MET A 723 -3.83 -0.41 4.27
CA MET A 723 -5.17 -0.56 4.85
C MET A 723 -6.15 -1.29 3.92
N ASN A 724 -5.87 -1.34 2.62
CA ASN A 724 -6.65 -2.05 1.61
C ASN A 724 -5.74 -2.52 0.45
N SER A 725 -6.24 -3.41 -0.40
CA SER A 725 -5.49 -4.00 -1.52
C SER A 725 -6.40 -4.32 -2.70
N GLN A 726 -5.85 -4.33 -3.93
CA GLN A 726 -6.55 -4.75 -5.14
C GLN A 726 -7.05 -6.21 -5.10
N PHE A 727 -6.56 -7.05 -4.18
CA PHE A 727 -7.16 -8.37 -3.87
C PHE A 727 -8.63 -8.30 -3.41
N ASN A 728 -9.10 -7.17 -2.87
CA ASN A 728 -10.53 -6.97 -2.57
C ASN A 728 -11.36 -6.56 -3.81
N PHE A 729 -10.71 -6.23 -4.93
CA PHE A 729 -11.30 -5.63 -6.14
C PHE A 729 -11.05 -6.47 -7.42
N GLY A 730 -10.75 -7.76 -7.27
CA GLY A 730 -10.66 -8.73 -8.37
C GLY A 730 -9.24 -9.13 -8.80
N MET A 731 -8.18 -8.57 -8.20
CA MET A 731 -6.81 -9.05 -8.44
C MET A 731 -6.65 -10.49 -7.95
N GLN A 732 -5.94 -11.31 -8.73
CA GLN A 732 -5.48 -12.65 -8.35
C GLN A 732 -3.95 -12.71 -8.36
N PRO A 733 -3.31 -13.50 -7.46
CA PRO A 733 -1.91 -13.87 -7.64
C PRO A 733 -1.71 -14.66 -8.94
N VAL A 734 -0.48 -14.71 -9.41
CA VAL A 734 -0.11 -15.55 -10.56
C VAL A 734 0.59 -16.83 -10.07
N MET A 735 0.36 -17.92 -10.80
CA MET A 735 0.99 -19.22 -10.55
C MET A 735 1.58 -19.79 -11.83
N PHE A 736 2.70 -20.48 -11.68
CA PHE A 736 3.32 -21.32 -12.70
C PHE A 736 3.41 -22.76 -12.19
N SER A 737 3.25 -23.75 -13.06
CA SER A 737 3.36 -25.18 -12.76
C SER A 737 4.42 -25.81 -13.66
N VAL A 738 5.35 -26.57 -13.08
CA VAL A 738 6.40 -27.26 -13.85
C VAL A 738 5.80 -28.45 -14.61
N ILE A 739 4.80 -29.16 -14.05
CA ILE A 739 4.07 -30.20 -14.80
C ILE A 739 3.31 -29.61 -16.00
N GLU A 740 2.62 -28.48 -15.86
CA GLU A 740 1.97 -27.81 -17.00
C GLU A 740 3.00 -27.39 -18.07
N ALA A 741 4.17 -26.89 -17.65
CA ALA A 741 5.25 -26.50 -18.55
C ALA A 741 5.79 -27.69 -19.36
N ILE A 742 6.07 -28.82 -18.71
CA ILE A 742 6.50 -30.07 -19.36
C ILE A 742 5.42 -30.60 -20.32
N GLN A 743 4.13 -30.39 -20.01
CA GLN A 743 3.01 -30.70 -20.90
C GLN A 743 2.74 -29.62 -21.98
N GLY A 744 3.75 -28.82 -22.34
CA GLY A 744 3.69 -27.84 -23.42
C GLY A 744 2.92 -26.56 -23.09
N ARG A 745 2.70 -26.24 -21.81
CA ARG A 745 1.99 -25.02 -21.35
C ARG A 745 2.85 -24.17 -20.39
N PRO A 746 4.07 -23.75 -20.77
CA PRO A 746 5.00 -23.01 -19.89
C PRO A 746 4.59 -21.53 -19.73
N ARG A 747 3.50 -21.28 -19.01
CA ARG A 747 2.95 -19.93 -18.79
C ARG A 747 2.51 -19.70 -17.35
N TRP A 748 2.56 -18.44 -16.93
CA TRP A 748 1.89 -17.96 -15.74
C TRP A 748 0.38 -17.82 -15.99
N VAL A 749 -0.43 -18.29 -15.04
CA VAL A 749 -1.90 -18.17 -15.03
C VAL A 749 -2.37 -17.47 -13.76
N ARG A 750 -3.53 -16.80 -13.79
CA ARG A 750 -4.15 -16.26 -12.57
C ARG A 750 -4.68 -17.41 -11.73
N THR A 751 -4.50 -17.35 -10.40
CA THR A 751 -4.94 -18.41 -9.48
C THR A 751 -5.59 -17.86 -8.22
N GLY A 752 -6.16 -18.76 -7.42
CA GLY A 752 -6.68 -18.47 -6.10
C GLY A 752 -8.17 -18.16 -6.09
N THR A 753 -8.84 -18.69 -5.07
CA THR A 753 -10.26 -18.49 -4.77
C THR A 753 -10.43 -18.03 -3.33
N ASP A 754 -11.64 -17.60 -2.98
CA ASP A 754 -12.02 -17.08 -1.66
C ASP A 754 -11.09 -15.94 -1.16
N ILE A 755 -10.67 -15.10 -2.12
CA ILE A 755 -9.69 -14.04 -1.91
C ILE A 755 -10.29 -12.87 -1.11
N CYS A 756 -9.56 -12.41 -0.10
CA CYS A 756 -9.80 -11.13 0.54
C CYS A 756 -8.55 -10.56 1.23
N TYR A 757 -8.63 -9.27 1.55
CA TYR A 757 -7.62 -8.52 2.29
C TYR A 757 -8.28 -7.81 3.49
N TYR A 758 -7.82 -8.09 4.71
CA TYR A 758 -8.46 -7.60 5.93
C TYR A 758 -7.50 -7.38 7.10
N ARG A 759 -7.87 -6.49 8.01
CA ARG A 759 -7.11 -6.18 9.24
C ARG A 759 -7.09 -7.38 10.18
N ASN A 760 -5.90 -7.82 10.59
CA ASN A 760 -5.72 -8.99 11.43
C ASN A 760 -5.36 -8.64 12.89
N HIS A 761 -5.01 -9.66 13.69
CA HIS A 761 -4.79 -9.54 15.13
C HIS A 761 -3.31 -9.31 15.52
N PHE A 762 -2.38 -9.33 14.56
CA PHE A 762 -0.95 -9.07 14.80
C PHE A 762 -0.69 -7.56 14.90
N LEU A 763 0.07 -7.14 15.90
CA LEU A 763 0.46 -5.74 16.09
C LEU A 763 1.80 -5.42 15.41
N ARG A 764 1.83 -4.26 14.75
CA ARG A 764 3.07 -3.57 14.39
C ARG A 764 3.75 -3.06 15.65
N ALA A 765 5.08 -3.20 15.74
CA ALA A 765 5.83 -2.61 16.85
C ALA A 765 5.90 -1.09 16.68
N PRO A 766 5.83 -0.26 17.75
CA PRO A 766 5.74 1.20 17.64
C PRO A 766 6.86 1.86 16.82
N GLN A 767 8.05 1.24 16.82
CA GLN A 767 9.21 1.61 16.01
C GLN A 767 8.89 1.59 14.51
N THR A 768 8.21 0.54 14.04
CA THR A 768 7.82 0.31 12.63
C THR A 768 6.67 1.23 12.16
N THR A 769 6.27 2.22 12.97
CA THR A 769 5.04 3.02 12.81
C THR A 769 5.21 4.47 13.25
N GLY A 770 6.43 5.02 13.26
CA GLY A 770 6.67 6.41 13.70
C GLY A 770 6.21 6.68 15.15
N GLY A 771 6.37 5.71 16.05
CA GLY A 771 5.91 5.78 17.44
C GLY A 771 4.44 5.41 17.68
N VAL A 772 3.60 5.31 16.64
CA VAL A 772 2.14 5.13 16.78
C VAL A 772 1.77 3.73 17.33
N LYS A 773 1.54 3.66 18.65
CA LYS A 773 1.22 2.42 19.36
C LYS A 773 -0.13 1.83 18.92
N GLY A 774 -0.09 0.63 18.34
CA GLY A 774 -1.27 -0.23 18.19
C GLY A 774 -1.89 -0.30 16.79
N LYS A 775 -1.19 0.16 15.74
CA LYS A 775 -1.50 -0.26 14.36
C LYS A 775 -1.37 -1.80 14.25
N ALA A 776 -2.23 -2.41 13.44
CA ALA A 776 -2.20 -3.83 13.15
C ALA A 776 -1.53 -4.10 11.80
N TYR A 777 -1.20 -5.36 11.54
CA TYR A 777 -0.99 -5.86 10.18
C TYR A 777 -2.32 -6.27 9.53
N TYR A 778 -2.25 -6.55 8.24
CA TYR A 778 -3.36 -7.01 7.41
C TYR A 778 -3.00 -8.36 6.81
N THR A 779 -3.98 -9.25 6.69
CA THR A 779 -3.87 -10.55 6.02
C THR A 779 -4.35 -10.42 4.58
N ALA A 780 -3.51 -10.82 3.62
CA ALA A 780 -3.97 -11.21 2.29
C ALA A 780 -4.19 -12.73 2.29
N THR A 781 -5.42 -13.21 2.10
CA THR A 781 -5.72 -14.65 2.02
C THR A 781 -6.19 -15.03 0.63
N PHE A 782 -5.77 -16.20 0.18
CA PHE A 782 -6.26 -16.85 -1.05
C PHE A 782 -6.16 -18.37 -0.92
N THR A 783 -7.03 -19.09 -1.62
CA THR A 783 -7.14 -20.56 -1.58
C THR A 783 -6.83 -21.14 -2.95
N VAL A 784 -5.75 -21.92 -3.07
CA VAL A 784 -5.32 -22.54 -4.33
C VAL A 784 -5.73 -24.01 -4.32
N CYS A 785 -6.30 -24.46 -5.43
CA CYS A 785 -6.46 -25.88 -5.73
C CYS A 785 -5.38 -26.24 -6.74
N PHE A 786 -4.50 -27.18 -6.43
CA PHE A 786 -3.45 -27.62 -7.36
C PHE A 786 -3.97 -28.77 -8.21
N GLU A 787 -3.75 -28.73 -9.52
CA GLU A 787 -4.26 -29.76 -10.43
C GLU A 787 -3.45 -31.06 -10.33
N HIS A 788 -2.13 -30.94 -10.20
CA HIS A 788 -1.21 -32.08 -10.19
C HIS A 788 -0.69 -32.39 -8.79
N GLN A 789 -0.57 -33.68 -8.47
CA GLN A 789 0.03 -34.15 -7.21
C GLN A 789 1.56 -34.17 -7.33
N TYR A 790 2.24 -33.74 -6.27
CA TYR A 790 3.71 -33.62 -6.20
C TYR A 790 4.32 -32.78 -7.34
N ASP A 791 3.63 -31.71 -7.74
CA ASP A 791 4.16 -30.69 -8.65
C ASP A 791 5.26 -29.84 -7.97
N VAL A 792 5.95 -29.03 -8.76
CA VAL A 792 6.68 -27.86 -8.32
C VAL A 792 5.97 -26.65 -8.92
N CYS A 793 5.24 -25.91 -8.09
CA CYS A 793 4.58 -24.67 -8.49
C CYS A 793 5.37 -23.45 -8.00
N TYR A 794 5.20 -22.33 -8.67
CA TYR A 794 5.65 -21.02 -8.21
C TYR A 794 4.46 -20.10 -8.06
N LEU A 795 4.44 -19.28 -7.00
CA LEU A 795 3.43 -18.24 -6.80
C LEU A 795 4.08 -16.88 -6.60
N ALA A 796 3.54 -15.86 -7.27
CA ALA A 796 4.04 -14.49 -7.19
C ALA A 796 2.92 -13.46 -7.08
N TYR A 797 3.25 -12.29 -6.52
CA TYR A 797 2.34 -11.14 -6.41
C TYR A 797 1.88 -10.63 -7.78
N HIS A 798 2.77 -10.69 -8.77
CA HIS A 798 2.54 -10.39 -10.18
C HIS A 798 3.59 -11.13 -11.02
N TYR A 799 3.46 -11.16 -12.36
CA TYR A 799 4.44 -11.78 -13.25
C TYR A 799 5.87 -11.27 -12.93
N PRO A 800 6.81 -12.15 -12.54
CA PRO A 800 8.19 -11.75 -12.30
C PRO A 800 8.86 -11.14 -13.55
N TYR A 801 9.95 -10.44 -13.31
CA TYR A 801 10.90 -9.99 -14.34
C TYR A 801 12.21 -9.73 -13.59
N THR A 802 13.15 -10.65 -13.69
CA THR A 802 14.44 -10.62 -12.98
C THR A 802 15.45 -9.67 -13.64
N TYR A 803 16.52 -9.31 -12.93
CA TYR A 803 17.62 -8.57 -13.53
C TYR A 803 18.43 -9.47 -14.49
N THR A 804 18.54 -10.76 -14.20
CA THR A 804 19.13 -11.71 -15.16
C THR A 804 18.28 -11.85 -16.44
N ALA A 805 16.94 -11.76 -16.37
CA ALA A 805 16.10 -11.69 -17.56
C ALA A 805 16.37 -10.41 -18.38
N LEU A 806 16.54 -9.25 -17.72
CA LEU A 806 16.97 -8.03 -18.40
C LEU A 806 18.31 -8.22 -19.14
N LYS A 807 19.33 -8.78 -18.47
CA LYS A 807 20.63 -9.06 -19.11
C LYS A 807 20.50 -10.04 -20.29
N THR A 808 19.61 -11.02 -20.19
CA THR A 808 19.34 -11.99 -21.27
C THR A 808 18.74 -11.30 -22.49
N HIS A 809 17.71 -10.47 -22.31
CA HIS A 809 17.12 -9.70 -23.41
C HIS A 809 18.12 -8.67 -24.00
N LEU A 810 18.99 -8.05 -23.19
CA LEU A 810 20.05 -7.17 -23.66
C LEU A 810 20.99 -7.87 -24.65
N CYS A 811 21.52 -9.05 -24.29
CA CYS A 811 22.38 -9.84 -25.18
C CYS A 811 21.64 -10.33 -26.44
N GLN A 812 20.31 -10.50 -26.39
CA GLN A 812 19.49 -10.88 -27.54
C GLN A 812 19.26 -9.71 -28.50
N TRP A 813 18.95 -8.51 -27.99
CA TRP A 813 18.87 -7.30 -28.79
C TRP A 813 20.23 -6.95 -29.43
N GLU A 814 21.33 -7.13 -28.70
CA GLU A 814 22.70 -7.00 -29.24
C GLU A 814 23.02 -8.04 -30.33
N GLY A 815 22.60 -9.29 -30.17
CA GLY A 815 22.87 -10.37 -31.12
C GLY A 815 22.01 -10.33 -32.40
N GLN A 816 20.93 -9.56 -32.43
CA GLN A 816 19.95 -9.53 -33.52
C GLN A 816 19.83 -8.18 -34.24
N VAL A 817 20.50 -7.13 -33.75
CA VAL A 817 20.40 -5.79 -34.35
C VAL A 817 21.10 -5.69 -35.70
N ASP A 818 20.37 -5.26 -36.73
CA ASP A 818 20.97 -4.82 -37.99
C ASP A 818 21.69 -3.48 -37.78
N HIS A 819 22.98 -3.55 -37.51
CA HIS A 819 23.85 -2.38 -37.36
C HIS A 819 23.98 -1.51 -38.62
N SER A 820 23.50 -1.93 -39.80
CA SER A 820 23.41 -1.07 -40.99
C SER A 820 22.23 -0.10 -40.94
N GLN A 821 21.14 -0.48 -40.25
CA GLN A 821 19.93 0.33 -40.10
C GLN A 821 19.84 1.01 -38.73
N VAL A 822 20.27 0.32 -37.66
CA VAL A 822 20.07 0.75 -36.28
C VAL A 822 21.40 1.09 -35.61
N PHE A 823 21.53 2.33 -35.15
CA PHE A 823 22.57 2.73 -34.22
C PHE A 823 22.17 2.29 -32.81
N PHE A 824 22.70 1.15 -32.39
CA PHE A 824 22.55 0.60 -31.05
C PHE A 824 23.85 0.72 -30.26
N ARG A 825 23.79 1.23 -29.03
CA ARG A 825 24.92 1.27 -28.08
C ARG A 825 24.43 0.95 -26.67
N HIS A 826 24.96 -0.11 -26.06
CA HIS A 826 24.75 -0.47 -24.66
C HIS A 826 26.00 -0.14 -23.85
N HIS A 827 25.82 0.51 -22.70
CA HIS A 827 26.87 0.87 -21.76
C HIS A 827 26.46 0.53 -20.33
N THR A 828 27.45 0.28 -19.45
CA THR A 828 27.23 0.33 -18.01
C THR A 828 27.35 1.78 -17.53
N LEU A 829 26.25 2.36 -17.03
CA LEU A 829 26.20 3.72 -16.51
C LEU A 829 27.02 3.87 -15.22
N CYS A 830 26.81 2.93 -14.30
CA CYS A 830 27.48 2.82 -13.01
C CYS A 830 27.26 1.40 -12.46
N GLU A 831 27.95 1.06 -11.38
CA GLU A 831 27.63 -0.09 -10.55
C GLU A 831 26.67 0.31 -9.41
N THR A 832 25.83 -0.64 -8.99
CA THR A 832 25.02 -0.54 -7.79
C THR A 832 25.85 -0.80 -6.52
N LEU A 833 25.24 -0.65 -5.34
CA LEU A 833 25.88 -0.98 -4.05
C LEU A 833 26.27 -2.46 -3.95
N GLY A 834 25.48 -3.35 -4.56
CA GLY A 834 25.79 -4.77 -4.68
C GLY A 834 26.83 -5.13 -5.74
N GLY A 835 27.34 -4.16 -6.52
CA GLY A 835 28.29 -4.41 -7.62
C GLY A 835 27.62 -4.95 -8.90
N ASN A 836 26.33 -4.67 -9.11
CA ASN A 836 25.63 -5.02 -10.35
C ASN A 836 25.66 -3.84 -11.34
N ALA A 837 25.85 -4.12 -12.63
CA ALA A 837 25.88 -3.09 -13.66
C ALA A 837 24.50 -2.48 -13.93
N VAL A 838 24.40 -1.15 -13.98
CA VAL A 838 23.20 -0.44 -14.44
C VAL A 838 23.29 -0.21 -15.96
N PRO A 839 22.47 -0.88 -16.78
CA PRO A 839 22.52 -0.72 -18.24
C PRO A 839 21.93 0.62 -18.68
N LEU A 840 22.58 1.23 -19.68
CA LEU A 840 22.14 2.41 -20.42
C LEU A 840 22.17 2.08 -21.91
N LEU A 841 21.03 2.26 -22.59
CA LEU A 841 20.88 1.99 -24.02
C LEU A 841 20.76 3.28 -24.82
N THR A 842 21.28 3.25 -26.03
CA THR A 842 21.08 4.25 -27.09
C THR A 842 20.47 3.54 -28.28
N ILE A 843 19.34 4.03 -28.79
CA ILE A 843 18.65 3.49 -29.96
C ILE A 843 18.20 4.64 -30.86
N THR A 844 18.65 4.63 -32.11
CA THR A 844 18.25 5.56 -33.19
C THR A 844 18.61 4.91 -34.54
N SER A 845 18.23 5.49 -35.68
CA SER A 845 18.63 4.96 -37.00
C SER A 845 20.06 5.37 -37.30
N GLN A 846 20.82 4.57 -38.04
CA GLN A 846 22.10 5.03 -38.59
C GLN A 846 21.88 6.28 -39.47
N PRO A 847 22.88 7.17 -39.61
CA PRO A 847 22.84 8.20 -40.66
C PRO A 847 22.90 7.52 -42.04
N HIS A 848 22.11 8.02 -43.00
CA HIS A 848 21.99 7.41 -44.33
C HIS A 848 23.33 7.31 -45.09
N SER A 849 24.26 8.23 -44.82
CA SER A 849 25.63 8.16 -45.33
C SER A 849 26.63 8.79 -44.33
N ARG A 850 27.86 9.05 -44.82
CA ARG A 850 28.89 9.81 -44.09
C ARG A 850 29.06 11.24 -44.63
N LEU A 851 28.11 11.71 -45.45
CA LEU A 851 28.04 13.10 -45.88
C LEU A 851 27.62 14.01 -44.71
N LYS A 852 28.04 15.27 -44.79
CA LYS A 852 27.82 16.26 -43.73
C LYS A 852 26.34 16.47 -43.40
N GLU A 853 25.49 16.52 -44.42
CA GLU A 853 24.04 16.74 -44.28
C GLU A 853 23.35 15.61 -43.49
N ASP A 854 23.67 14.34 -43.77
CA ASP A 854 23.13 13.19 -43.03
C ASP A 854 23.63 13.12 -41.58
N LEU A 855 24.85 13.60 -41.33
CA LEU A 855 25.42 13.66 -39.98
C LEU A 855 24.85 14.84 -39.17
N GLU A 856 24.64 16.00 -39.81
CA GLU A 856 23.93 17.13 -39.20
C GLU A 856 22.47 16.81 -38.89
N GLU A 857 21.77 16.04 -39.76
CA GLU A 857 20.46 15.46 -39.48
C GLU A 857 20.51 14.56 -38.24
N PHE A 858 21.35 13.52 -38.27
CA PHE A 858 21.54 12.56 -37.17
C PHE A 858 21.85 13.23 -35.82
N TRP A 859 22.72 14.27 -35.82
CA TRP A 859 23.02 15.07 -34.63
C TRP A 859 21.92 16.05 -34.24
N SER A 860 21.06 16.48 -35.16
CA SER A 860 19.93 17.38 -34.85
C SER A 860 18.88 16.70 -33.98
N ARG A 861 18.64 15.39 -34.19
CA ARG A 861 17.53 14.60 -33.63
C ARG A 861 17.30 14.86 -32.12
N PRO A 862 16.06 15.16 -31.69
CA PRO A 862 15.74 15.35 -30.28
C PRO A 862 15.80 14.04 -29.46
N TYR A 863 16.13 14.18 -28.18
CA TYR A 863 16.24 13.04 -27.26
C TYR A 863 14.91 12.65 -26.62
N ILE A 864 14.68 11.36 -26.46
CA ILE A 864 13.64 10.76 -25.61
C ILE A 864 14.34 9.99 -24.48
N PHE A 865 14.12 10.38 -23.23
CA PHE A 865 14.81 9.79 -22.08
C PHE A 865 13.86 8.96 -21.22
N LEU A 866 14.13 7.67 -21.08
CA LEU A 866 13.23 6.72 -20.41
C LEU A 866 13.94 6.02 -19.25
N THR A 867 13.26 5.90 -18.11
CA THR A 867 13.72 5.14 -16.95
C THR A 867 12.63 4.19 -16.45
N GLY A 868 12.98 3.20 -15.64
CA GLY A 868 11.98 2.33 -15.03
C GLY A 868 12.50 1.50 -13.87
N ARG A 869 11.56 0.83 -13.19
CA ARG A 869 11.85 -0.19 -12.15
C ARG A 869 12.77 0.31 -11.03
N VAL A 870 12.63 1.59 -10.64
CA VAL A 870 13.35 2.17 -9.48
C VAL A 870 12.81 1.64 -8.15
N HIS A 871 11.53 1.25 -8.10
CA HIS A 871 10.99 0.42 -7.02
C HIS A 871 10.99 -1.07 -7.47
N PRO A 872 11.65 -1.98 -6.75
CA PRO A 872 11.88 -3.35 -7.21
C PRO A 872 10.65 -4.22 -7.50
N GLY A 873 9.60 -4.11 -6.67
CA GLY A 873 8.42 -4.97 -6.77
C GLY A 873 7.46 -4.60 -7.90
N GLU A 874 7.71 -3.49 -8.61
CA GLU A 874 6.88 -2.96 -9.69
C GLU A 874 7.21 -3.65 -11.03
N SER A 875 7.15 -4.99 -11.05
CA SER A 875 7.61 -5.82 -12.19
C SER A 875 6.88 -5.54 -13.51
N ASN A 876 5.63 -5.09 -13.44
CA ASN A 876 4.86 -4.65 -14.59
C ASN A 876 5.53 -3.49 -15.35
N SER A 877 6.25 -2.58 -14.68
CA SER A 877 7.02 -1.51 -15.34
C SER A 877 8.10 -2.05 -16.30
N SER A 878 8.73 -3.19 -15.98
CA SER A 878 9.74 -3.81 -16.85
C SER A 878 9.13 -4.54 -18.05
N TRP A 879 7.87 -5.00 -17.96
CA TRP A 879 7.16 -5.55 -19.12
C TRP A 879 6.75 -4.44 -20.10
N VAL A 880 6.33 -3.27 -19.62
CA VAL A 880 6.12 -2.09 -20.48
C VAL A 880 7.44 -1.63 -21.11
N MET A 881 8.51 -1.53 -20.32
CA MET A 881 9.85 -1.18 -20.81
C MET A 881 10.38 -2.19 -21.85
N LYS A 882 10.11 -3.48 -21.67
CA LYS A 882 10.47 -4.52 -22.64
C LYS A 882 9.75 -4.29 -23.96
N GLY A 883 8.42 -4.12 -23.95
CA GLY A 883 7.67 -3.80 -25.18
C GLY A 883 8.19 -2.53 -25.87
N THR A 884 8.46 -1.46 -25.12
CA THR A 884 9.06 -0.23 -25.65
C THR A 884 10.38 -0.49 -26.37
N ILE A 885 11.27 -1.32 -25.82
CA ILE A 885 12.55 -1.66 -26.47
C ILE A 885 12.33 -2.63 -27.65
N ASP A 886 11.53 -3.68 -27.50
CA ASP A 886 11.21 -4.64 -28.57
C ASP A 886 10.63 -3.94 -29.81
N PHE A 887 9.72 -2.98 -29.61
CA PHE A 887 9.19 -2.15 -30.69
C PHE A 887 10.30 -1.32 -31.34
N LEU A 888 11.11 -0.60 -30.55
CA LEU A 888 12.22 0.23 -31.04
C LEU A 888 13.34 -0.57 -31.71
N MET A 889 13.48 -1.87 -31.45
CA MET A 889 14.41 -2.77 -32.13
C MET A 889 13.80 -3.47 -33.36
N SER A 890 12.49 -3.39 -33.56
CA SER A 890 11.79 -4.08 -34.66
C SER A 890 12.01 -3.46 -36.04
N SER A 891 11.74 -4.24 -37.08
CA SER A 891 11.74 -3.82 -38.49
C SER A 891 10.50 -3.01 -38.91
N LYS A 892 9.51 -2.79 -38.02
CA LYS A 892 8.26 -2.12 -38.38
C LYS A 892 8.49 -0.67 -38.82
N ALA A 893 7.81 -0.24 -39.88
CA ALA A 893 8.00 1.10 -40.46
C ALA A 893 7.79 2.25 -39.45
N ALA A 894 6.84 2.10 -38.52
CA ALA A 894 6.63 3.06 -37.44
C ALA A 894 7.81 3.12 -36.43
N ALA A 895 8.47 1.99 -36.17
CA ALA A 895 9.67 1.94 -35.34
C ALA A 895 10.89 2.54 -36.06
N GLN A 896 11.06 2.26 -37.36
CA GLN A 896 12.06 2.92 -38.19
C GLN A 896 11.86 4.45 -38.21
N GLN A 897 10.64 4.92 -38.46
CA GLN A 897 10.31 6.35 -38.44
C GLN A 897 10.63 6.99 -37.08
N LEU A 898 10.34 6.34 -35.96
CA LEU A 898 10.73 6.85 -34.64
C LEU A 898 12.25 6.91 -34.46
N ARG A 899 12.99 5.90 -34.93
CA ARG A 899 14.45 5.88 -34.89
C ARG A 899 15.08 6.95 -35.78
N GLU A 900 14.45 7.32 -36.89
CA GLU A 900 14.83 8.45 -37.75
C GLU A 900 14.49 9.81 -37.10
N MET A 901 13.40 9.90 -36.34
CA MET A 901 12.96 11.14 -35.70
C MET A 901 13.64 11.44 -34.34
N TYR A 902 14.18 10.43 -33.66
CA TYR A 902 14.57 10.53 -32.24
C TYR A 902 15.84 9.75 -31.88
N ILE A 903 16.53 10.23 -30.84
CA ILE A 903 17.54 9.47 -30.10
C ILE A 903 16.94 9.00 -28.78
N PHE A 904 16.73 7.69 -28.63
CA PHE A 904 16.24 7.11 -27.38
C PHE A 904 17.42 6.80 -26.45
N LYS A 905 17.41 7.38 -25.24
CA LYS A 905 18.31 7.04 -24.14
C LYS A 905 17.50 6.37 -23.02
N ILE A 906 17.82 5.11 -22.72
CA ILE A 906 16.97 4.24 -21.88
C ILE A 906 17.78 3.62 -20.74
N ILE A 907 17.30 3.75 -19.50
CA ILE A 907 17.80 3.02 -18.32
C ILE A 907 16.68 2.06 -17.85
N PRO A 908 16.64 0.81 -18.36
CA PRO A 908 15.48 -0.06 -18.18
C PRO A 908 15.28 -0.59 -16.74
N MET A 909 16.28 -0.45 -15.86
CA MET A 909 16.17 -0.81 -14.45
C MET A 909 17.09 0.05 -13.56
N LEU A 910 16.51 0.98 -12.79
CA LEU A 910 17.24 1.88 -11.89
C LEU A 910 17.64 1.26 -10.53
N ASN A 911 17.06 0.11 -10.15
CA ASN A 911 17.34 -0.58 -8.88
C ASN A 911 17.56 -2.11 -9.03
N PRO A 912 18.62 -2.56 -9.73
CA PRO A 912 18.95 -3.99 -9.84
C PRO A 912 19.05 -4.71 -8.51
N ASP A 913 19.78 -4.19 -7.52
CA ASP A 913 20.00 -4.86 -6.23
C ASP A 913 18.69 -5.22 -5.53
N GLY A 914 17.73 -4.29 -5.51
CA GLY A 914 16.45 -4.54 -4.88
C GLY A 914 15.63 -5.59 -5.64
N VAL A 915 15.69 -5.60 -6.98
CA VAL A 915 15.02 -6.63 -7.81
C VAL A 915 15.62 -8.00 -7.53
N ILE A 916 16.95 -8.10 -7.58
CA ILE A 916 17.69 -9.35 -7.34
C ILE A 916 17.33 -9.95 -5.98
N ASN A 917 17.25 -9.13 -4.93
CA ASN A 917 17.03 -9.56 -3.55
C ASN A 917 15.55 -9.62 -3.11
N GLY A 918 14.59 -9.43 -4.02
CA GLY A 918 13.16 -9.58 -3.70
C GLY A 918 12.57 -8.48 -2.80
N ASN A 919 13.17 -7.28 -2.79
CA ASN A 919 12.59 -6.10 -2.15
C ASN A 919 11.26 -5.69 -2.86
N HIS A 920 10.45 -4.84 -2.22
CA HIS A 920 9.31 -4.17 -2.84
C HIS A 920 9.62 -2.74 -3.28
N ARG A 921 10.28 -1.95 -2.43
CA ARG A 921 10.33 -0.48 -2.53
C ARG A 921 11.74 0.09 -2.60
N CYS A 922 12.62 -0.36 -1.71
CA CYS A 922 13.89 0.30 -1.43
C CYS A 922 15.09 -0.36 -2.12
N SER A 923 16.19 0.38 -2.18
CA SER A 923 17.52 -0.16 -2.48
C SER A 923 18.24 -0.62 -1.20
N LEU A 924 19.49 -1.07 -1.28
CA LEU A 924 20.22 -1.63 -0.13
C LEU A 924 20.48 -0.63 1.01
N VAL A 925 20.38 0.68 0.78
CA VAL A 925 20.44 1.72 1.83
C VAL A 925 19.22 1.76 2.76
N ALA A 926 18.21 0.92 2.52
CA ALA A 926 16.86 0.96 3.12
C ALA A 926 15.96 2.10 2.61
N GLU A 927 16.38 2.84 1.59
CA GLU A 927 15.72 4.08 1.15
C GLU A 927 15.01 3.97 -0.22
N ASP A 928 13.97 4.78 -0.36
CA ASP A 928 13.20 5.00 -1.58
C ASP A 928 13.99 5.90 -2.54
N LEU A 929 14.62 5.29 -3.55
CA LEU A 929 15.43 6.01 -4.54
C LEU A 929 14.63 7.09 -5.29
N ASN A 930 13.31 6.94 -5.46
CA ASN A 930 12.46 7.98 -6.06
C ASN A 930 12.07 9.07 -5.04
N ARG A 931 12.82 9.22 -3.94
CA ARG A 931 12.83 10.41 -3.05
C ARG A 931 14.20 11.08 -2.96
N ARG A 932 15.19 10.61 -3.73
CA ARG A 932 16.59 11.06 -3.65
C ARG A 932 17.08 11.81 -4.90
N TRP A 933 16.22 12.10 -5.87
CA TRP A 933 16.62 12.83 -7.08
C TRP A 933 17.03 14.30 -6.83
N ASN A 934 16.55 14.94 -5.75
CA ASN A 934 16.90 16.34 -5.49
C ASN A 934 18.41 16.49 -5.16
N LYS A 935 18.90 15.70 -4.19
CA LYS A 935 20.29 15.72 -3.70
C LYS A 935 20.82 14.27 -3.53
N PRO A 936 21.10 13.54 -4.62
CA PRO A 936 21.54 12.15 -4.54
C PRO A 936 23.01 12.05 -4.12
N CYS A 937 23.31 11.39 -2.99
CA CYS A 937 24.68 11.06 -2.61
C CYS A 937 25.32 10.07 -3.62
N PRO A 938 26.49 10.35 -4.22
CA PRO A 938 27.12 9.47 -5.20
C PRO A 938 27.51 8.09 -4.66
N GLN A 939 27.92 7.98 -3.39
CA GLN A 939 28.32 6.70 -2.78
C GLN A 939 27.13 5.80 -2.40
N LEU A 940 25.96 6.40 -2.12
CA LEU A 940 24.80 5.70 -1.55
C LEU A 940 23.63 5.58 -2.54
N HIS A 941 23.52 6.53 -3.47
CA HIS A 941 22.49 6.59 -4.51
C HIS A 941 23.10 6.67 -5.93
N PRO A 942 24.13 5.86 -6.27
CA PRO A 942 24.91 6.02 -7.52
C PRO A 942 24.02 5.99 -8.77
N THR A 943 23.02 5.09 -8.81
CA THR A 943 22.13 4.94 -9.97
C THR A 943 21.36 6.23 -10.27
N ILE A 944 20.93 6.95 -9.24
CA ILE A 944 20.22 8.23 -9.33
C ILE A 944 21.18 9.40 -9.60
N TYR A 945 22.36 9.40 -8.94
CA TYR A 945 23.40 10.41 -9.15
C TYR A 945 23.90 10.45 -10.61
N HIS A 946 24.11 9.28 -11.21
CA HIS A 946 24.55 9.17 -12.61
C HIS A 946 23.41 9.33 -13.61
N ALA A 947 22.18 8.86 -13.33
CA ALA A 947 21.01 9.14 -14.19
C ALA A 947 20.70 10.64 -14.27
N LYS A 948 20.73 11.35 -13.13
CA LYS A 948 20.63 12.82 -13.09
C LYS A 948 21.81 13.49 -13.82
N GLY A 949 23.00 12.89 -13.79
CA GLY A 949 24.20 13.39 -14.46
C GLY A 949 24.10 13.39 -15.99
N LEU A 950 23.60 12.31 -16.59
CA LEU A 950 23.30 12.27 -18.04
C LEU A 950 22.33 13.39 -18.46
N LEU A 951 21.31 13.66 -17.63
CA LEU A 951 20.31 14.69 -17.88
C LEU A 951 20.87 16.11 -17.70
N GLN A 952 21.69 16.34 -16.67
CA GLN A 952 22.43 17.60 -16.49
C GLN A 952 23.42 17.84 -17.65
N TYR A 953 24.12 16.80 -18.10
CA TYR A 953 25.00 16.86 -19.27
C TYR A 953 24.24 17.25 -20.54
N LEU A 954 23.15 16.54 -20.87
CA LEU A 954 22.28 16.87 -22.00
C LEU A 954 21.78 18.32 -21.96
N SER A 955 21.39 18.82 -20.78
CA SER A 955 21.00 20.23 -20.63
C SER A 955 22.18 21.19 -20.84
N SER A 956 23.40 20.82 -20.45
CA SER A 956 24.59 21.67 -20.60
C SER A 956 25.08 21.79 -22.05
N ILE A 957 24.82 20.79 -22.89
CA ILE A 957 25.09 20.81 -24.34
C ILE A 957 23.86 21.24 -25.18
N SER A 958 22.85 21.87 -24.55
CA SER A 958 21.62 22.34 -25.20
C SER A 958 20.81 21.25 -25.94
N LYS A 959 20.84 20.01 -25.44
CA LYS A 959 20.10 18.83 -25.94
C LYS A 959 19.11 18.29 -24.89
N VAL A 960 18.36 19.19 -24.24
CA VAL A 960 17.30 18.84 -23.28
C VAL A 960 16.29 17.85 -23.93
N PRO A 961 15.95 16.72 -23.29
CA PRO A 961 15.00 15.75 -23.83
C PRO A 961 13.61 16.35 -24.13
N LEU A 962 13.01 15.93 -25.25
CA LEU A 962 11.64 16.31 -25.62
C LEU A 962 10.59 15.67 -24.70
N VAL A 963 10.90 14.48 -24.16
CA VAL A 963 10.11 13.71 -23.21
C VAL A 963 11.05 13.04 -22.20
N PHE A 964 10.68 13.08 -20.92
CA PHE A 964 11.22 12.20 -19.87
C PHE A 964 10.08 11.34 -19.31
N CYS A 965 10.28 10.03 -19.14
CA CYS A 965 9.26 9.17 -18.52
C CYS A 965 9.88 8.08 -17.64
N ASP A 966 9.45 8.03 -16.37
CA ASP A 966 9.82 7.02 -15.38
C ASP A 966 8.69 5.99 -15.24
N TYR A 967 8.95 4.71 -15.55
CA TYR A 967 7.94 3.64 -15.61
C TYR A 967 7.78 2.93 -14.25
N HIS A 968 6.52 2.79 -13.81
CA HIS A 968 6.11 2.43 -12.44
C HIS A 968 4.90 1.47 -12.36
N GLY A 969 4.67 0.94 -11.16
CA GLY A 969 3.60 -0.01 -10.86
C GLY A 969 2.67 0.43 -9.71
N HIS A 970 1.41 0.71 -10.02
CA HIS A 970 0.46 1.30 -9.08
C HIS A 970 -0.43 0.27 -8.36
N SER A 971 -0.16 0.05 -7.06
CA SER A 971 -0.84 -0.97 -6.24
C SER A 971 -2.27 -0.63 -5.76
N ARG A 972 -2.88 0.50 -6.18
CA ARG A 972 -4.19 0.98 -5.68
C ARG A 972 -5.26 1.32 -6.73
N ARG A 973 -4.94 1.53 -8.01
CA ARG A 973 -5.89 1.87 -9.09
C ARG A 973 -5.83 0.80 -10.19
N LYS A 974 -6.87 0.73 -11.02
CA LYS A 974 -6.92 0.00 -12.29
C LYS A 974 -6.34 0.84 -13.44
N ASN A 975 -6.22 0.25 -14.63
CA ASN A 975 -5.70 0.85 -15.86
C ASN A 975 -4.21 1.26 -15.78
N ILE A 976 -3.71 1.89 -16.84
CA ILE A 976 -2.42 2.56 -16.92
C ILE A 976 -2.68 4.06 -17.09
N PHE A 977 -1.86 4.92 -16.48
CA PHE A 977 -2.03 6.38 -16.52
C PHE A 977 -0.70 7.10 -16.29
N MET A 978 -0.68 8.44 -16.34
CA MET A 978 0.52 9.25 -16.10
C MET A 978 0.30 10.31 -15.03
N TYR A 979 1.34 10.55 -14.23
CA TYR A 979 1.51 11.81 -13.53
C TYR A 979 2.45 12.73 -14.33
N GLY A 980 2.14 14.02 -14.43
CA GLY A 980 2.95 15.06 -15.11
C GLY A 980 3.12 16.30 -14.22
N CYS A 981 3.66 17.40 -14.74
CA CYS A 981 3.84 18.63 -13.93
C CYS A 981 3.11 19.83 -14.56
N SER A 982 2.23 20.45 -13.79
CA SER A 982 1.56 21.72 -14.10
C SER A 982 2.21 22.86 -13.28
N PRO A 983 2.74 23.92 -13.92
CA PRO A 983 3.22 25.11 -13.22
C PRO A 983 2.16 25.76 -12.31
N GLN A 984 0.91 25.79 -12.78
CA GLN A 984 -0.24 26.38 -12.11
C GLN A 984 -0.73 25.52 -10.93
N SER A 985 -0.49 24.21 -10.98
CA SER A 985 -0.88 23.23 -9.96
C SER A 985 0.32 22.76 -9.13
N SER A 986 1.29 23.64 -8.90
CA SER A 986 2.41 23.40 -7.99
C SER A 986 2.20 24.06 -6.63
N TRP A 987 2.63 23.36 -5.58
CA TRP A 987 2.70 23.91 -4.22
C TRP A 987 3.68 25.09 -4.10
N LEU A 988 4.64 25.20 -5.03
CA LEU A 988 5.70 26.21 -5.02
C LEU A 988 5.39 27.32 -6.05
N PRO A 989 5.03 28.55 -5.63
CA PRO A 989 4.57 29.60 -6.56
C PRO A 989 5.58 29.97 -7.65
N ASN A 990 6.88 29.85 -7.38
CA ASN A 990 7.95 30.17 -8.34
C ASN A 990 7.98 29.21 -9.55
N ASP A 991 7.38 28.02 -9.47
CA ASP A 991 7.29 27.11 -10.62
C ASP A 991 6.46 27.70 -11.77
N THR A 992 5.60 28.70 -11.52
CA THR A 992 4.90 29.47 -12.56
C THR A 992 5.85 30.22 -13.50
N GLN A 993 7.11 30.41 -13.09
CA GLN A 993 8.19 31.02 -13.88
C GLN A 993 9.21 29.99 -14.38
N ASN A 994 8.91 28.68 -14.30
CA ASN A 994 9.80 27.62 -14.77
C ASN A 994 10.06 27.79 -16.29
N PRO A 995 11.32 27.88 -16.76
CA PRO A 995 11.67 28.01 -18.17
C PRO A 995 11.10 26.91 -19.08
N ALA A 996 10.79 25.73 -18.53
CA ALA A 996 10.07 24.67 -19.25
C ALA A 996 8.68 25.09 -19.77
N CYS A 997 8.05 26.10 -19.17
CA CYS A 997 6.67 26.50 -19.50
C CYS A 997 6.47 28.02 -19.67
N SER A 998 7.44 28.86 -19.29
CA SER A 998 7.31 30.32 -19.29
C SER A 998 7.55 31.01 -20.65
N GLY A 999 7.49 30.26 -21.76
CA GLY A 999 7.94 30.71 -23.08
C GLY A 999 6.96 31.61 -23.85
N ILE A 1000 5.74 31.14 -24.11
CA ILE A 1000 4.80 31.79 -25.06
C ILE A 1000 3.35 31.71 -24.57
N ARG A 1001 2.80 32.87 -24.17
CA ARG A 1001 1.36 33.12 -23.89
C ARG A 1001 0.73 32.25 -22.79
N THR A 1002 -0.56 32.46 -22.56
CA THR A 1002 -1.37 31.82 -21.52
C THR A 1002 -1.63 30.35 -21.84
N GLU A 1003 -1.18 29.47 -20.94
CA GLU A 1003 -1.39 28.01 -20.94
C GLU A 1003 -0.75 27.22 -22.10
N ASP A 1004 0.57 27.00 -22.02
CA ASP A 1004 1.17 25.83 -22.66
C ASP A 1004 0.63 24.53 -22.01
N SER A 1005 -0.22 23.83 -22.74
CA SER A 1005 -0.77 22.51 -22.35
C SER A 1005 0.01 21.34 -22.95
N GLY A 1006 1.23 21.56 -23.45
CA GLY A 1006 2.11 20.56 -24.07
C GLY A 1006 2.47 19.37 -23.18
N PHE A 1007 2.37 19.55 -21.86
CA PHE A 1007 2.49 18.48 -20.85
C PHE A 1007 1.23 17.59 -20.70
N LYS A 1008 0.10 17.96 -21.32
CA LYS A 1008 -1.12 17.13 -21.43
C LYS A 1008 -1.18 16.36 -22.74
N THR A 1009 -0.36 16.70 -23.76
CA THR A 1009 -0.46 16.16 -25.13
C THR A 1009 -0.21 14.66 -25.21
N LEU A 1010 0.89 14.14 -24.63
CA LEU A 1010 1.18 12.70 -24.70
C LEU A 1010 0.14 11.84 -23.95
N PRO A 1011 -0.29 12.20 -22.72
CA PRO A 1011 -1.43 11.54 -22.06
C PRO A 1011 -2.74 11.56 -22.88
N ARG A 1012 -3.04 12.66 -23.58
CA ARG A 1012 -4.21 12.75 -24.47
C ARG A 1012 -4.08 11.80 -25.68
N LEU A 1013 -2.92 11.76 -26.34
CA LEU A 1013 -2.65 10.83 -27.44
C LEU A 1013 -2.78 9.37 -26.98
N LEU A 1014 -2.18 9.01 -25.84
CA LEU A 1014 -2.24 7.64 -25.31
C LEU A 1014 -3.67 7.19 -24.97
N HIS A 1015 -4.51 8.10 -24.47
CA HIS A 1015 -5.93 7.80 -24.19
C HIS A 1015 -6.75 7.53 -25.46
N MET A 1016 -6.42 8.17 -26.58
CA MET A 1016 -7.06 7.92 -27.88
C MET A 1016 -6.53 6.65 -28.55
N SER A 1017 -5.25 6.31 -28.35
CA SER A 1017 -4.58 5.20 -29.04
C SER A 1017 -4.54 3.87 -28.28
N SER A 1018 -4.67 3.88 -26.94
CA SER A 1018 -4.55 2.68 -26.10
C SER A 1018 -5.74 2.49 -25.16
N ALA A 1019 -6.44 1.36 -25.31
CA ALA A 1019 -7.54 0.97 -24.44
C ALA A 1019 -7.13 0.73 -22.98
N LEU A 1020 -5.83 0.52 -22.72
CA LEU A 1020 -5.27 0.38 -21.37
C LEU A 1020 -5.10 1.72 -20.66
N PHE A 1021 -5.10 2.85 -21.39
CA PHE A 1021 -4.73 4.15 -20.86
C PHE A 1021 -5.93 5.00 -20.41
N CYS A 1022 -5.89 5.49 -19.17
CA CYS A 1022 -6.97 6.22 -18.53
C CYS A 1022 -6.55 7.66 -18.20
N LEU A 1023 -6.98 8.62 -19.03
CA LEU A 1023 -6.68 10.05 -18.84
C LEU A 1023 -7.28 10.60 -17.53
N GLN A 1024 -8.42 10.05 -17.12
CA GLN A 1024 -9.16 10.41 -15.90
C GLN A 1024 -8.39 10.01 -14.62
N ASN A 1025 -7.48 9.04 -14.70
CA ASN A 1025 -6.59 8.68 -13.60
C ASN A 1025 -5.28 9.48 -13.57
N CYS A 1026 -4.99 10.27 -14.62
CA CYS A 1026 -3.80 11.12 -14.66
C CYS A 1026 -3.89 12.27 -13.64
N SER A 1027 -2.74 12.81 -13.22
CA SER A 1027 -2.69 14.03 -12.40
C SER A 1027 -1.44 14.86 -12.69
N PHE A 1028 -1.61 16.17 -12.72
CA PHE A 1028 -0.55 17.13 -13.01
C PHE A 1028 -0.16 17.97 -11.78
N LEU A 1029 -0.72 17.63 -10.61
CA LEU A 1029 -0.43 18.23 -9.32
C LEU A 1029 1.04 17.97 -8.92
N VAL A 1030 1.70 19.00 -8.39
CA VAL A 1030 3.04 18.92 -7.81
C VAL A 1030 2.95 19.28 -6.32
N GLU A 1031 2.89 18.25 -5.46
CA GLU A 1031 2.86 18.40 -4.00
C GLU A 1031 4.28 18.49 -3.39
N ARG A 1032 4.44 19.13 -2.22
CA ARG A 1032 5.74 19.17 -1.49
C ARG A 1032 6.31 17.76 -1.27
N ALA A 1033 5.47 16.81 -0.88
CA ALA A 1033 5.84 15.40 -0.68
C ALA A 1033 6.29 14.63 -1.95
N LYS A 1034 6.27 15.26 -3.14
CA LYS A 1034 6.74 14.67 -4.41
C LYS A 1034 7.92 15.41 -5.03
N GLU A 1035 8.43 16.48 -4.41
CA GLU A 1035 9.41 17.35 -5.06
C GLU A 1035 10.75 16.67 -5.37
N SER A 1036 11.12 15.64 -4.60
CA SER A 1036 12.33 14.85 -4.78
C SER A 1036 12.14 13.59 -5.66
N THR A 1037 11.01 13.49 -6.37
CA THR A 1037 10.77 12.45 -7.40
C THR A 1037 11.45 12.80 -8.73
N ALA A 1038 11.77 11.77 -9.53
CA ALA A 1038 12.38 11.88 -10.85
C ALA A 1038 11.67 12.94 -11.71
N ARG A 1039 10.36 12.75 -11.92
CA ARG A 1039 9.48 13.63 -12.70
C ARG A 1039 9.64 15.10 -12.33
N VAL A 1040 9.51 15.43 -11.04
CA VAL A 1040 9.49 16.84 -10.58
C VAL A 1040 10.88 17.46 -10.66
N VAL A 1041 11.94 16.70 -10.29
CA VAL A 1041 13.33 17.17 -10.41
C VAL A 1041 13.72 17.41 -11.87
N VAL A 1042 13.36 16.50 -12.78
CA VAL A 1042 13.69 16.63 -14.21
C VAL A 1042 12.92 17.77 -14.89
N TRP A 1043 11.68 18.02 -14.48
CA TRP A 1043 10.92 19.20 -14.92
C TRP A 1043 11.48 20.53 -14.36
N ARG A 1044 11.84 20.59 -13.07
CA ARG A 1044 12.26 21.82 -12.37
C ARG A 1044 13.74 22.17 -12.56
N GLN A 1045 14.62 21.19 -12.75
CA GLN A 1045 16.08 21.38 -12.79
C GLN A 1045 16.72 21.10 -14.16
N ILE A 1046 16.04 20.33 -15.04
CA ILE A 1046 16.51 20.01 -16.41
C ILE A 1046 15.61 20.68 -17.47
N ASN A 1047 14.53 21.36 -17.05
CA ASN A 1047 13.56 22.05 -17.91
C ASN A 1047 12.80 21.15 -18.91
N VAL A 1048 12.68 19.85 -18.65
CA VAL A 1048 11.91 18.94 -19.53
C VAL A 1048 10.42 19.16 -19.31
N VAL A 1049 9.76 19.80 -20.29
CA VAL A 1049 8.32 20.12 -20.27
C VAL A 1049 7.45 18.87 -20.08
N ARG A 1050 7.77 17.81 -20.82
CA ARG A 1050 7.03 16.54 -20.86
C ARG A 1050 7.70 15.50 -19.96
N SER A 1051 7.81 15.84 -18.68
CA SER A 1051 8.36 14.98 -17.64
C SER A 1051 7.23 14.21 -16.96
N TYR A 1052 7.31 12.88 -16.97
CA TYR A 1052 6.22 11.99 -16.55
C TYR A 1052 6.65 10.86 -15.61
N THR A 1053 5.67 10.37 -14.86
CA THR A 1053 5.68 9.08 -14.16
C THR A 1053 4.57 8.23 -14.78
N MET A 1054 4.87 7.12 -15.46
CA MET A 1054 3.83 6.22 -16.01
C MET A 1054 3.51 5.13 -15.00
N GLU A 1055 2.27 5.07 -14.55
CA GLU A 1055 1.79 4.22 -13.46
C GLU A 1055 0.91 3.08 -14.01
N SER A 1056 1.43 1.85 -14.01
CA SER A 1056 0.74 0.67 -14.53
C SER A 1056 0.07 -0.14 -13.41
N SER A 1057 -1.19 -0.57 -13.56
CA SER A 1057 -1.83 -1.41 -12.52
C SER A 1057 -1.25 -2.84 -12.46
N TYR A 1058 -1.31 -3.44 -11.27
CA TYR A 1058 -1.08 -4.89 -11.04
C TYR A 1058 -2.36 -5.73 -11.14
N CYS A 1059 -3.52 -5.07 -11.27
CA CYS A 1059 -4.83 -5.69 -11.20
C CYS A 1059 -5.37 -5.93 -12.61
N GLY A 1060 -5.86 -4.87 -13.26
CA GLY A 1060 -6.59 -4.96 -14.51
C GLY A 1060 -7.21 -3.62 -14.89
N CYS A 1061 -8.19 -3.65 -15.80
CA CYS A 1061 -8.87 -2.46 -16.31
C CYS A 1061 -10.35 -2.37 -15.88
N ASP A 1062 -10.94 -1.17 -15.97
CA ASP A 1062 -12.37 -0.89 -15.77
C ASP A 1062 -13.02 -0.10 -16.93
N GLN A 1063 -12.24 0.19 -17.96
CA GLN A 1063 -12.62 0.88 -19.20
C GLN A 1063 -11.94 0.23 -20.44
N GLY A 1064 -12.35 0.65 -21.63
CA GLY A 1064 -11.80 0.18 -22.90
C GLY A 1064 -12.13 -1.29 -23.23
N ARG A 1065 -11.49 -1.85 -24.27
CA ARG A 1065 -11.68 -3.27 -24.68
C ARG A 1065 -11.29 -4.27 -23.60
N TYR A 1066 -10.45 -3.86 -22.65
CA TYR A 1066 -9.97 -4.68 -21.54
C TYR A 1066 -10.76 -4.47 -20.23
N LYS A 1067 -11.91 -3.81 -20.29
CA LYS A 1067 -12.78 -3.62 -19.12
C LYS A 1067 -13.03 -4.95 -18.40
N ASP A 1068 -12.80 -4.93 -17.09
CA ASP A 1068 -12.94 -6.04 -16.16
C ASP A 1068 -12.15 -7.31 -16.54
N GLN A 1069 -11.06 -7.14 -17.30
CA GLN A 1069 -9.98 -8.12 -17.48
C GLN A 1069 -8.79 -7.80 -16.56
N HIS A 1070 -8.04 -8.83 -16.15
CA HIS A 1070 -6.68 -8.68 -15.60
C HIS A 1070 -5.71 -8.16 -16.66
N ILE A 1071 -4.73 -7.40 -16.21
CA ILE A 1071 -3.55 -7.10 -17.05
C ILE A 1071 -2.69 -8.37 -17.17
N ASN A 1072 -2.29 -8.73 -18.39
CA ASN A 1072 -1.30 -9.79 -18.66
C ASN A 1072 0.04 -9.20 -19.16
N THR A 1073 1.04 -10.04 -19.43
CA THR A 1073 2.35 -9.58 -19.93
C THR A 1073 2.25 -8.93 -21.31
N HIS A 1074 1.37 -9.44 -22.18
CA HIS A 1074 1.21 -8.96 -23.56
C HIS A 1074 0.55 -7.58 -23.61
N MET A 1075 -0.43 -7.29 -22.75
CA MET A 1075 -0.99 -5.94 -22.56
C MET A 1075 0.06 -4.93 -22.07
N LEU A 1076 1.01 -5.37 -21.23
CA LEU A 1076 2.09 -4.50 -20.77
C LEU A 1076 3.07 -4.20 -21.91
N GLU A 1077 3.47 -5.22 -22.68
CA GLU A 1077 4.28 -5.04 -23.89
C GLU A 1077 3.55 -4.15 -24.94
N GLU A 1078 2.24 -4.36 -25.18
CA GLU A 1078 1.36 -3.51 -26.01
C GLU A 1078 1.38 -2.05 -25.57
N MET A 1079 1.26 -1.76 -24.27
CA MET A 1079 1.35 -0.38 -23.77
C MET A 1079 2.73 0.24 -24.07
N GLY A 1080 3.79 -0.56 -24.04
CA GLY A 1080 5.13 -0.14 -24.44
C GLY A 1080 5.22 0.23 -25.93
N HIS A 1081 4.54 -0.54 -26.80
CA HIS A 1081 4.43 -0.24 -28.23
C HIS A 1081 3.61 1.03 -28.46
N LYS A 1082 2.44 1.15 -27.81
CA LYS A 1082 1.54 2.31 -27.93
C LYS A 1082 2.17 3.59 -27.40
N PHE A 1083 3.03 3.51 -26.37
CA PHE A 1083 3.85 4.65 -25.94
C PHE A 1083 4.73 5.17 -27.07
N CYS A 1084 5.43 4.28 -27.78
CA CYS A 1084 6.27 4.63 -28.93
C CYS A 1084 5.44 5.22 -30.08
N GLU A 1085 4.37 4.57 -30.51
CA GLU A 1085 3.53 5.05 -31.62
C GLU A 1085 3.00 6.47 -31.39
N CYS A 1086 2.59 6.82 -30.16
CA CYS A 1086 2.13 8.16 -29.82
C CYS A 1086 3.21 9.25 -29.87
N LEU A 1087 4.50 8.93 -30.01
CA LEU A 1087 5.57 9.92 -30.22
C LEU A 1087 5.60 10.43 -31.67
N ILE A 1088 5.16 9.64 -32.66
CA ILE A 1088 5.12 10.05 -34.07
C ILE A 1088 4.23 11.31 -34.29
N PRO A 1089 2.95 11.36 -33.84
CA PRO A 1089 2.15 12.57 -33.95
C PRO A 1089 2.63 13.70 -33.03
N LEU A 1090 3.33 13.39 -31.93
CA LEU A 1090 3.84 14.39 -30.98
C LEU A 1090 4.83 15.36 -31.66
N ALA A 1091 5.70 14.86 -32.56
CA ALA A 1091 6.57 15.72 -33.37
C ALA A 1091 5.78 16.70 -34.24
N LYS A 1092 4.71 16.21 -34.91
CA LYS A 1092 3.88 17.02 -35.82
C LYS A 1092 3.16 18.17 -35.10
N THR A 1093 2.83 18.01 -33.81
CA THR A 1093 2.31 19.09 -32.95
C THR A 1093 3.39 20.08 -32.47
N CYS A 1094 4.68 19.70 -32.51
CA CYS A 1094 5.79 20.53 -32.03
C CYS A 1094 6.41 21.45 -33.10
N SER A 1095 5.91 21.44 -34.34
CA SER A 1095 6.43 22.24 -35.47
C SER A 1095 6.38 23.76 -35.25
N GLY A 1096 5.50 24.25 -34.35
CA GLY A 1096 5.48 25.65 -33.92
C GLY A 1096 6.32 25.97 -32.67
N PHE A 1097 6.97 24.97 -32.06
CA PHE A 1097 7.52 25.06 -30.69
C PHE A 1097 9.03 24.78 -30.57
N ASN A 1098 9.71 24.31 -31.61
CA ASN A 1098 11.17 24.08 -31.57
C ASN A 1098 11.86 24.33 -32.92
N GLN A 1099 12.85 25.23 -32.95
CA GLN A 1099 13.67 25.55 -34.13
C GLN A 1099 14.79 24.51 -34.41
N GLN A 1100 14.58 23.25 -34.03
CA GLN A 1100 15.59 22.18 -34.12
C GLN A 1100 15.09 20.90 -34.85
N LEU A 1101 13.88 20.94 -35.43
CA LEU A 1101 13.40 19.86 -36.29
C LEU A 1101 13.80 20.17 -37.76
N PRO A 1102 14.37 19.21 -38.51
CA PRO A 1102 14.55 19.34 -39.95
C PRO A 1102 13.21 19.58 -40.68
N ASP A 1103 13.25 20.34 -41.77
CA ASP A 1103 12.07 20.59 -42.61
C ASP A 1103 11.79 19.37 -43.50
N ILE A 1104 11.02 18.41 -42.95
CA ILE A 1104 10.61 17.20 -43.68
C ILE A 1104 9.65 17.62 -44.80
N GLY A 1105 10.18 17.66 -46.02
CA GLY A 1105 9.53 18.25 -47.19
C GLY A 1105 8.12 17.70 -47.51
N PRO A 1106 7.31 18.46 -48.28
CA PRO A 1106 5.86 18.30 -48.36
C PRO A 1106 5.43 17.03 -49.12
N SER A 1107 5.39 15.90 -48.42
CA SER A 1107 5.01 14.59 -48.96
C SER A 1107 3.97 13.81 -48.13
N CYS A 1108 3.38 14.41 -47.09
CA CYS A 1108 2.19 13.88 -46.41
C CYS A 1108 1.36 14.98 -45.71
N ASP A 1109 0.65 15.81 -46.48
CA ASP A 1109 -0.24 16.86 -45.97
C ASP A 1109 -1.60 16.31 -45.48
N LEU A 1110 -1.55 15.53 -44.39
CA LEU A 1110 -2.72 15.13 -43.61
C LEU A 1110 -2.74 15.89 -42.28
N SER A 1111 -3.66 16.85 -42.16
CA SER A 1111 -3.99 17.49 -40.90
C SER A 1111 -4.44 16.48 -39.84
N LEU A 1112 -4.30 16.86 -38.56
CA LEU A 1112 -4.73 16.01 -37.45
C LEU A 1112 -6.22 15.63 -37.57
N ASP A 1113 -7.07 16.58 -38.01
CA ASP A 1113 -8.49 16.34 -38.31
C ASP A 1113 -8.68 15.22 -39.35
N LYS A 1114 -7.87 15.18 -40.42
CA LYS A 1114 -7.95 14.12 -41.42
C LYS A 1114 -7.48 12.78 -40.87
N TYR A 1115 -6.41 12.75 -40.06
CA TYR A 1115 -5.92 11.50 -39.44
C TYR A 1115 -6.93 10.94 -38.43
N VAL A 1116 -7.51 11.80 -37.60
CA VAL A 1116 -8.58 11.47 -36.65
C VAL A 1116 -9.84 11.01 -37.39
N CYS A 1117 -10.24 11.68 -38.48
CA CYS A 1117 -11.35 11.24 -39.32
C CYS A 1117 -11.07 9.90 -40.03
N PHE A 1118 -9.86 9.66 -40.55
CA PHE A 1118 -9.53 8.38 -41.20
C PHE A 1118 -9.57 7.22 -40.20
N PHE A 1119 -9.01 7.42 -39.01
CA PHE A 1119 -9.00 6.40 -37.96
C PHE A 1119 -10.38 6.18 -37.32
N LEU A 1120 -11.20 7.24 -37.20
CA LEU A 1120 -12.61 7.11 -36.81
C LEU A 1120 -13.43 6.43 -37.91
N LEU A 1121 -13.19 6.70 -39.19
CA LEU A 1121 -13.87 6.01 -40.29
C LEU A 1121 -13.55 4.50 -40.30
N SER A 1122 -12.29 4.11 -40.18
CA SER A 1122 -11.92 2.68 -40.07
C SER A 1122 -12.46 2.00 -38.80
N VAL A 1123 -12.75 2.75 -37.74
CA VAL A 1123 -13.42 2.24 -36.52
C VAL A 1123 -14.96 2.25 -36.64
N LEU A 1124 -15.54 3.06 -37.53
CA LEU A 1124 -16.98 3.22 -37.74
C LEU A 1124 -17.54 2.41 -38.92
N GLU A 1125 -16.70 1.85 -39.81
CA GLU A 1125 -17.14 0.91 -40.88
C GLU A 1125 -17.77 -0.40 -40.35
N GLY A 1126 -17.85 -0.59 -39.03
CA GLY A 1126 -18.58 -1.67 -38.36
C GLY A 1126 -20.01 -1.33 -37.90
N LEU A 1127 -20.56 -0.15 -38.19
CA LEU A 1127 -21.90 0.28 -37.75
C LEU A 1127 -22.73 0.91 -38.90
N ASP A 1128 -23.94 0.40 -39.13
CA ASP A 1128 -24.82 0.73 -40.26
C ASP A 1128 -25.40 2.17 -40.29
N ASP A 1129 -25.13 3.00 -39.26
CA ASP A 1129 -25.64 4.39 -39.15
C ASP A 1129 -24.46 5.40 -39.13
N THR A 1130 -24.07 5.91 -40.31
CA THR A 1130 -23.01 6.92 -40.43
C THR A 1130 -23.47 8.30 -39.91
N PRO A 1131 -22.86 8.88 -38.85
CA PRO A 1131 -23.20 10.23 -38.40
C PRO A 1131 -22.64 11.28 -39.37
N SER A 1132 -23.32 12.42 -39.52
CA SER A 1132 -22.82 13.51 -40.36
C SER A 1132 -21.54 14.15 -39.77
N GLU A 1133 -20.66 14.65 -40.64
CA GLU A 1133 -19.43 15.36 -40.24
C GLU A 1133 -19.70 16.54 -39.28
N SER A 1134 -20.85 17.20 -39.46
CA SER A 1134 -21.35 18.25 -38.56
C SER A 1134 -21.71 17.73 -37.15
N TYR A 1135 -22.22 16.50 -37.03
CA TYR A 1135 -22.52 15.88 -35.74
C TYR A 1135 -21.23 15.57 -34.99
N LEU A 1136 -20.26 14.92 -35.66
CA LEU A 1136 -18.93 14.63 -35.12
C LEU A 1136 -18.21 15.90 -34.64
N LYS A 1137 -18.19 16.97 -35.46
CA LYS A 1137 -17.62 18.27 -35.05
C LYS A 1137 -18.33 18.90 -33.85
N SER A 1138 -19.66 18.77 -33.76
CA SER A 1138 -20.41 19.20 -32.57
C SER A 1138 -20.11 18.36 -31.32
N HIS A 1139 -19.83 17.06 -31.49
CA HIS A 1139 -19.50 16.15 -30.40
C HIS A 1139 -18.09 16.43 -29.86
N ILE A 1140 -17.12 16.66 -30.75
CA ILE A 1140 -15.74 17.03 -30.37
C ILE A 1140 -15.70 18.40 -29.67
N SER A 1141 -16.50 19.38 -30.12
CA SER A 1141 -16.67 20.64 -29.36
C SER A 1141 -17.16 20.34 -27.95
N ARG A 1142 -18.29 19.63 -27.83
CA ARG A 1142 -18.93 19.36 -26.54
C ARG A 1142 -18.07 18.52 -25.59
N VAL A 1143 -17.23 17.62 -26.09
CA VAL A 1143 -16.28 16.87 -25.26
C VAL A 1143 -15.16 17.77 -24.72
N ASN A 1144 -14.74 18.81 -25.45
CA ASN A 1144 -13.82 19.83 -24.90
C ASN A 1144 -14.56 20.74 -23.91
N ASP A 1145 -15.76 21.23 -24.28
CA ASP A 1145 -16.57 22.12 -23.43
C ASP A 1145 -16.96 21.44 -22.09
N GLU A 1146 -17.36 20.16 -22.11
CA GLU A 1146 -17.69 19.39 -20.90
C GLU A 1146 -16.43 18.96 -20.12
N ALA A 1147 -15.25 18.84 -20.75
CA ALA A 1147 -13.99 18.57 -20.05
C ALA A 1147 -13.48 19.77 -19.23
N ASP A 1148 -13.62 20.99 -19.75
CA ASP A 1148 -13.24 22.20 -19.03
C ASP A 1148 -14.31 22.59 -17.98
N LEU A 1149 -15.61 22.45 -18.27
CA LEU A 1149 -16.70 22.73 -17.32
C LEU A 1149 -16.80 21.74 -16.14
N MET A 1150 -16.26 20.52 -16.27
CA MET A 1150 -16.17 19.57 -15.15
C MET A 1150 -15.02 19.87 -14.17
N SER A 1151 -14.15 20.85 -14.47
CA SER A 1151 -12.98 21.16 -13.63
C SER A 1151 -13.30 21.96 -12.36
N GLU A 1152 -14.46 22.64 -12.28
CA GLU A 1152 -14.88 23.45 -11.12
C GLU A 1152 -15.77 22.65 -10.14
N SER A 1153 -15.30 21.50 -9.64
CA SER A 1153 -16.04 20.68 -8.66
C SER A 1153 -15.19 20.23 -7.45
N ASP A 1154 -14.75 21.22 -6.65
CA ASP A 1154 -13.83 21.12 -5.49
C ASP A 1154 -14.28 20.21 -4.30
N ASP A 1155 -15.45 19.58 -4.36
CA ASP A 1155 -16.13 18.95 -3.22
C ASP A 1155 -15.86 17.43 -3.03
N MET A 1156 -14.77 16.87 -3.60
CA MET A 1156 -14.50 15.41 -3.58
C MET A 1156 -13.12 14.94 -3.11
N GLU A 1157 -12.26 15.78 -2.51
CA GLU A 1157 -10.95 15.35 -1.99
C GLU A 1157 -10.71 15.49 -0.46
N GLN A 1158 -11.74 15.79 0.34
CA GLN A 1158 -11.63 15.88 1.82
C GLN A 1158 -11.86 14.57 2.60
N LEU A 1159 -11.85 13.40 1.94
CA LEU A 1159 -12.04 12.09 2.59
C LEU A 1159 -10.73 11.28 2.77
N VAL A 1160 -9.68 11.95 3.25
CA VAL A 1160 -8.38 11.32 3.57
C VAL A 1160 -7.87 11.74 4.96
N ASP A 1161 -7.41 10.75 5.73
CA ASP A 1161 -6.58 10.83 6.95
C ASP A 1161 -7.17 11.23 8.33
N ASP A 1162 -8.47 11.51 8.51
CA ASP A 1162 -9.06 11.79 9.84
C ASP A 1162 -10.19 10.84 10.33
N GLU A 1163 -10.10 9.54 10.01
CA GLU A 1163 -10.98 8.48 10.53
C GLU A 1163 -10.27 7.40 11.39
N ASP A 1164 -9.49 7.80 12.40
CA ASP A 1164 -8.90 6.85 13.37
C ASP A 1164 -9.95 6.24 14.35
N ASN A 1165 -11.27 6.34 14.07
CA ASN A 1165 -12.34 5.94 15.02
C ASN A 1165 -13.79 5.70 14.51
N TYR A 1166 -14.05 5.48 13.22
CA TYR A 1166 -15.38 5.03 12.72
C TYR A 1166 -15.34 3.58 12.17
N ASP A 1167 -16.52 2.95 12.04
CA ASP A 1167 -16.63 1.49 11.85
C ASP A 1167 -16.61 1.09 10.35
N GLU A 1168 -15.62 0.29 9.93
CA GLU A 1168 -15.41 -0.21 8.55
C GLU A 1168 -16.61 -0.99 7.92
N ASP A 1169 -17.67 -1.26 8.69
CA ASP A 1169 -18.76 -2.17 8.33
C ASP A 1169 -20.00 -1.48 7.68
N GLU A 1170 -20.07 -0.14 7.60
CA GLU A 1170 -21.28 0.59 7.15
C GLU A 1170 -21.27 1.00 5.65
N TYR A 1171 -20.11 0.91 4.97
CA TYR A 1171 -19.94 1.22 3.52
C TYR A 1171 -20.03 -0.01 2.58
N ALA A 1172 -20.54 -1.14 3.08
CA ALA A 1172 -20.57 -2.43 2.36
C ALA A 1172 -22.00 -2.96 2.09
N LEU A 1173 -22.94 -2.03 1.83
CA LEU A 1173 -24.38 -2.30 1.66
C LEU A 1173 -24.96 -1.56 0.43
#